data_AF-A0A831URQ3-F1
#
_entry.id   AF-A0A831URQ3-F1
#
_cell.length_a   1.000
_cell.length_b   1.000
_cell.length_c   1.000
_cell.angle_alpha   90.00
_cell.angle_beta   90.00
_cell.angle_gamma   90.00
#
_symmetry.space_group_name_H-M   'P 1'
#
loop_
_entity.id
_entity.type
_entity.pdbx_description
1 polymer ?
#
loop_
_entity_poly.entity_id
_entity_poly.type
_entity_poly.pdbx_seq_one_letter_code
_entity_poly.pdbx_strand_id
1 'polypeptide(L)'
;MRNGHAPHLNGRGQGVREHNLRLADIIPHLQKIQRRPDGSYTACCPCHDDTNPSLSLKEQPDGTVLVHCFAGCPQDTVWRELCRIAGVQPARANLILPRQRQQTRNAGETVSPAHLTLEQYARAKGLDANLLREWGLTDTERGITIPYLDTDGNRVATRYRLALDGENRFTWERGNRPCLYGLWRLREWSDTETLYLCEGETDTLTFWSAGLPALGIPGASVWRAEWWLHLTRFQRVRVIPDADDAGRQLVQKLTETCPPDLLERVEVLELPEGCKDANELWLQGDADPERFREALLVQSAKPLRDCTFALLHYSDPDDMPLLVPLRELLQNTPSEPTEYLPLLGIDGLIARGTLTLLGAHPKAGKTTLLIHACREWLQQGLKVVYLTEDPQPVWRERVKRFPELADLIVNAIPRANPYKWTQAIEALQPDLVIVDTIRRFLPANDENDSASVSSALAPFVDLSQKLPRTAIVLVHHTKKSLSQEGEITDIAGSHAFTAEVDTILLLAPVREHNRQRVLTPLAGRLWTLAPDPLVLELSEDGSTYTVLGIASEVLPEARAQSTKQKILQAVEALGQATPEEVAEYLRGQGEALHKRTVYHYLAELHAEGRLEREGSRGRGGGYVFYCNSAKVQPLNPLHYCTIAQSAADPFEKVRNCETAPERLVSSLFPEGDLRENKLTDADTPPTPPESSDSALTTQTAQAINALRTCALPSDAESPDNPVREDSALTTAYTRARALYRPAGDIEAIIERLQRNPEYPLSEDEAERMRAVYALAESLGYPALELPDWNLAIDATRVDWVNALPVLAGTDALDDAMQALLAQVSRSAGEPAEATQRKTLRNGSEGVSPASALQLTLTEVQ
;
A
#
# COMPACT_ATOMS: atom_id res chain seq x y z
N MET A 1 34.48 37.14 46.81
CA MET A 1 33.79 37.83 47.91
C MET A 1 32.44 38.32 47.41
N ARG A 2 31.38 37.93 48.14
CA ARG A 2 30.07 38.58 48.32
C ARG A 2 29.20 38.91 47.10
N ASN A 3 28.19 38.06 46.92
CA ASN A 3 26.74 38.33 46.95
C ASN A 3 26.21 39.69 46.50
N GLY A 4 25.27 39.64 45.55
CA GLY A 4 24.21 40.63 45.37
C GLY A 4 23.04 40.04 44.61
N HIS A 5 21.98 39.66 45.33
CA HIS A 5 20.67 39.31 44.76
C HIS A 5 20.10 40.48 43.93
N ALA A 6 19.49 40.18 42.79
CA ALA A 6 18.62 41.10 42.06
C ALA A 6 17.15 40.60 42.12
N PRO A 7 16.17 41.52 42.14
CA PRO A 7 14.83 41.25 42.67
C PRO A 7 13.81 40.87 41.59
N HIS A 8 12.82 40.07 41.99
CA HIS A 8 11.53 39.94 41.31
C HIS A 8 10.74 41.25 41.46
N LEU A 9 10.42 41.93 40.35
CA LEU A 9 9.37 42.96 40.30
C LEU A 9 8.68 42.99 38.92
N ASN A 10 7.48 42.40 38.92
CA ASN A 10 6.21 42.77 38.28
C ASN A 10 6.22 43.68 37.04
N GLY A 11 5.58 43.16 36.00
CA GLY A 11 5.25 43.84 34.76
C GLY A 11 4.50 45.15 34.99
N ARG A 12 5.01 46.21 34.35
CA ARG A 12 4.30 47.45 34.09
C ARG A 12 4.15 47.60 32.58
N GLY A 13 2.91 47.91 32.17
CA GLY A 13 2.40 47.82 30.81
C GLY A 13 3.23 48.53 29.76
N GLN A 14 3.34 47.87 28.61
CA GLN A 14 3.75 48.49 27.35
C GLN A 14 2.50 49.11 26.71
N GLY A 15 2.52 50.43 26.54
CA GLY A 15 1.47 51.18 25.85
C GLY A 15 1.42 50.82 24.37
N VAL A 16 0.20 50.60 23.85
CA VAL A 16 -0.06 50.40 22.43
C VAL A 16 -0.10 51.77 21.76
N ARG A 17 0.86 52.06 20.88
CA ARG A 17 0.77 53.19 19.97
C ARG A 17 0.15 52.71 18.66
N GLU A 18 -1.17 52.75 18.59
CA GLU A 18 -1.89 52.79 17.31
C GLU A 18 -3.34 53.21 17.59
N HIS A 19 -3.80 54.20 16.81
CA HIS A 19 -5.14 54.85 16.76
C HIS A 19 -5.26 56.23 17.45
N ASN A 20 -5.84 57.18 16.70
CA ASN A 20 -6.17 58.55 17.08
C ASN A 20 -7.31 58.63 18.13
N LEU A 21 -7.24 57.86 19.22
CA LEU A 21 -8.25 57.86 20.29
C LEU A 21 -7.71 58.65 21.48
N ARG A 22 -8.24 59.87 21.73
CA ARG A 22 -7.82 60.71 22.87
C ARG A 22 -8.73 60.51 24.05
N LEU A 23 -8.26 60.88 25.24
CA LEU A 23 -9.03 60.75 26.47
C LEU A 23 -10.34 61.56 26.40
N ALA A 24 -10.34 62.68 25.66
CA ALA A 24 -11.50 63.51 25.41
C ALA A 24 -12.63 62.79 24.64
N ASP A 25 -12.30 61.80 23.81
CA ASP A 25 -13.26 61.04 23.01
C ASP A 25 -13.90 59.90 23.82
N ILE A 26 -13.26 59.47 24.91
CA ILE A 26 -13.67 58.32 25.73
C ILE A 26 -14.46 58.77 26.97
N ILE A 27 -14.00 59.83 27.64
CA ILE A 27 -14.56 60.33 28.91
C ILE A 27 -16.08 60.56 28.85
N PRO A 28 -16.68 61.16 27.81
CA PRO A 28 -18.12 61.42 27.79
C PRO A 28 -19.01 60.16 27.88
N HIS A 29 -18.45 58.99 27.57
CA HIS A 29 -19.19 57.72 27.45
C HIS A 29 -19.05 56.81 28.68
N LEU A 30 -18.28 57.21 29.69
CA LEU A 30 -18.00 56.40 30.88
C LEU A 30 -18.79 56.86 32.11
N GLN A 31 -19.12 55.92 32.99
CA GLN A 31 -19.91 56.18 34.20
C GLN A 31 -19.02 56.37 35.43
N LYS A 32 -19.47 57.22 36.37
CA LYS A 32 -18.81 57.52 37.67
C LYS A 32 -17.34 57.96 37.57
N ILE A 33 -17.06 58.88 36.63
CA ILE A 33 -15.71 59.36 36.37
C ILE A 33 -15.20 60.27 37.50
N GLN A 34 -14.01 60.00 37.98
CA GLN A 34 -13.30 60.84 38.95
C GLN A 34 -11.87 61.12 38.47
N ARG A 35 -11.48 62.39 38.47
CA ARG A 35 -10.11 62.79 38.13
C ARG A 35 -9.23 62.74 39.37
N ARG A 36 -8.08 62.10 39.26
CA ARG A 36 -7.08 62.00 40.32
C ARG A 36 -6.07 63.17 40.26
N PRO A 37 -5.43 63.53 41.38
CA PRO A 37 -4.47 64.64 41.45
C PRO A 37 -3.25 64.47 40.53
N ASP A 38 -2.92 63.23 40.15
CA ASP A 38 -1.79 62.86 39.29
C ASP A 38 -2.10 62.94 37.78
N GLY A 39 -3.29 63.45 37.43
CA GLY A 39 -3.76 63.62 36.07
C GLY A 39 -4.39 62.37 35.44
N SER A 40 -4.50 61.25 36.17
CA SER A 40 -5.24 60.07 35.74
C SER A 40 -6.74 60.15 36.07
N TYR A 41 -7.55 59.29 35.46
CA TYR A 41 -8.99 59.19 35.69
C TYR A 41 -9.36 57.78 36.11
N THR A 42 -10.39 57.66 36.95
CA THR A 42 -11.04 56.38 37.25
C THR A 42 -12.52 56.40 36.92
N ALA A 43 -13.02 55.29 36.39
CA ALA A 43 -14.42 55.12 35.96
C ALA A 43 -14.88 53.65 36.17
N CYS A 44 -16.17 53.41 36.02
CA CYS A 44 -16.70 52.05 35.88
C CYS A 44 -16.24 51.43 34.54
N CYS A 45 -15.93 50.13 34.54
CA CYS A 45 -15.44 49.45 33.35
C CYS A 45 -16.61 49.06 32.43
N PRO A 46 -16.55 49.31 31.12
CA PRO A 46 -17.66 48.95 30.22
C PRO A 46 -17.77 47.44 29.94
N CYS A 47 -16.76 46.64 30.31
CA CYS A 47 -16.74 45.19 30.03
C CYS A 47 -17.37 44.32 31.13
N HIS A 48 -17.78 44.90 32.26
CA HIS A 48 -18.50 44.20 33.33
C HIS A 48 -19.29 45.20 34.18
N ASP A 49 -20.30 44.73 34.90
CA ASP A 49 -21.08 45.60 35.78
C ASP A 49 -20.38 45.81 37.14
N ASP A 50 -19.71 46.95 37.33
CA ASP A 50 -19.15 47.37 38.61
C ASP A 50 -19.87 48.58 39.22
N THR A 51 -20.21 48.48 40.51
CA THR A 51 -20.77 49.60 41.27
C THR A 51 -19.70 50.56 41.78
N ASN A 52 -18.43 50.14 41.83
CA ASN A 52 -17.30 50.93 42.29
C ASN A 52 -16.25 51.05 41.16
N PRO A 53 -15.78 52.27 40.79
CA PRO A 53 -14.92 52.48 39.62
C PRO A 53 -13.66 51.61 39.59
N SER A 54 -13.60 50.62 38.70
CA SER A 54 -12.46 49.69 38.56
C SER A 54 -11.53 49.98 37.38
N LEU A 55 -11.91 50.88 36.46
CA LEU A 55 -11.13 51.23 35.27
C LEU A 55 -10.28 52.47 35.52
N SER A 56 -8.98 52.41 35.21
CA SER A 56 -8.05 53.53 35.26
C SER A 56 -7.58 53.93 33.87
N LEU A 57 -7.58 55.24 33.60
CA LEU A 57 -7.26 55.85 32.31
C LEU A 57 -6.23 56.98 32.47
N LYS A 58 -5.20 57.04 31.62
CA LYS A 58 -4.20 58.12 31.65
C LYS A 58 -3.64 58.40 30.26
N GLU A 59 -3.73 59.64 29.81
CA GLU A 59 -3.11 60.09 28.56
C GLU A 59 -1.66 60.52 28.81
N GLN A 60 -0.75 60.03 27.96
CA GLN A 60 0.66 60.38 27.98
C GLN A 60 0.95 61.57 27.05
N PRO A 61 2.07 62.29 27.25
CA PRO A 61 2.42 63.46 26.43
C PRO A 61 2.60 63.17 24.93
N ASP A 62 2.81 61.91 24.56
CA ASP A 62 2.94 61.45 23.17
C ASP A 62 1.59 61.11 22.50
N GLY A 63 0.47 61.36 23.19
CA GLY A 63 -0.88 61.07 22.74
C GLY A 63 -1.37 59.65 23.04
N THR A 64 -0.57 58.82 23.71
CA THR A 64 -0.95 57.44 24.05
C THR A 64 -1.89 57.41 25.25
N VAL A 65 -3.04 56.76 25.13
CA VAL A 65 -3.96 56.53 26.26
C VAL A 65 -3.68 55.16 26.89
N LEU A 66 -3.27 55.15 28.16
CA LEU A 66 -3.11 53.95 28.97
C LEU A 66 -4.42 53.58 29.66
N VAL A 67 -4.80 52.30 29.58
CA VAL A 67 -6.02 51.76 30.18
C VAL A 67 -5.72 50.51 31.00
N HIS A 68 -6.33 50.37 32.18
CA HIS A 68 -6.20 49.19 33.02
C HIS A 68 -7.45 48.97 33.88
N CYS A 69 -8.01 47.76 33.84
CA CYS A 69 -9.14 47.34 34.67
C CYS A 69 -8.63 46.54 35.89
N PHE A 70 -8.89 47.04 37.10
CA PHE A 70 -8.47 46.38 38.34
C PHE A 70 -9.37 45.21 38.77
N ALA A 71 -10.53 45.03 38.14
CA ALA A 71 -11.42 43.90 38.35
C ALA A 71 -11.08 42.67 37.50
N GLY A 72 -10.07 42.75 36.62
CA GLY A 72 -9.51 41.60 35.91
C GLY A 72 -9.93 41.43 34.44
N CYS A 73 -10.58 42.42 33.81
CA CYS A 73 -10.88 42.34 32.39
C CYS A 73 -9.61 42.39 31.52
N PRO A 74 -9.51 41.57 30.44
CA PRO A 74 -8.40 41.64 29.50
C PRO A 74 -8.27 43.02 28.84
N GLN A 75 -7.04 43.55 28.78
CA GLN A 75 -6.78 44.93 28.36
C GLN A 75 -7.20 45.21 26.89
N ASP A 76 -7.08 44.21 26.01
CA ASP A 76 -7.50 44.29 24.60
C ASP A 76 -9.02 44.37 24.45
N THR A 77 -9.75 43.63 25.29
CA THR A 77 -11.21 43.62 25.34
C THR A 77 -11.74 44.95 25.87
N VAL A 78 -11.12 45.47 26.93
CA VAL A 78 -11.40 46.82 27.45
C VAL A 78 -11.12 47.87 26.40
N TRP A 79 -9.98 47.80 25.72
CA TRP A 79 -9.63 48.77 24.67
C TRP A 79 -10.62 48.73 23.49
N ARG A 80 -11.00 47.55 23.01
CA ARG A 80 -11.98 47.37 21.94
C ARG A 80 -13.34 47.96 22.31
N GLU A 81 -13.76 47.76 23.54
CA GLU A 81 -15.04 48.28 24.03
C GLU A 81 -15.01 49.81 24.22
N LEU A 82 -13.88 50.37 24.66
CA LEU A 82 -13.67 51.82 24.69
C LEU A 82 -13.69 52.45 23.29
N CYS A 83 -13.07 51.80 22.30
CA CYS A 83 -13.19 52.20 20.89
C CYS A 83 -14.64 52.15 20.39
N ARG A 84 -15.38 51.09 20.75
CA ARG A 84 -16.78 50.90 20.37
C ARG A 84 -17.69 52.01 20.93
N ILE A 85 -17.58 52.33 22.22
CA ILE A 85 -18.43 53.35 22.86
C ILE A 85 -18.07 54.78 22.42
N ALA A 86 -16.80 55.04 22.10
CA ALA A 86 -16.33 56.32 21.55
C ALA A 86 -16.64 56.47 20.04
N GLY A 87 -17.24 55.46 19.40
CA GLY A 87 -17.61 55.51 17.98
C GLY A 87 -16.42 55.47 17.01
N VAL A 88 -15.25 54.99 17.45
CA VAL A 88 -14.04 54.88 16.64
C VAL A 88 -13.81 53.40 16.29
N GLN A 89 -13.83 53.05 15.00
CA GLN A 89 -13.57 51.66 14.58
C GLN A 89 -12.09 51.31 14.79
N PRO A 90 -11.75 50.24 15.53
CA PRO A 90 -10.35 49.85 15.73
C PRO A 90 -9.79 49.20 14.47
N ALA A 91 -8.59 49.61 14.02
CA ALA A 91 -7.87 48.86 13.01
C ALA A 91 -7.41 47.50 13.58
N ARG A 92 -7.51 46.46 12.76
CA ARG A 92 -7.25 45.04 13.05
C ARG A 92 -5.96 44.85 13.87
N ALA A 93 -6.06 44.03 14.93
CA ALA A 93 -4.94 43.64 15.78
C ALA A 93 -3.89 42.84 14.98
N ASN A 94 -2.68 43.39 14.87
CA ASN A 94 -1.49 42.68 14.43
C ASN A 94 -1.12 41.60 15.46
N LEU A 95 -1.05 40.34 15.03
CA LEU A 95 -0.36 39.28 15.77
C LEU A 95 1.15 39.56 15.75
N ILE A 96 1.71 39.89 16.91
CA ILE A 96 3.16 40.05 17.12
C ILE A 96 3.80 38.65 17.13
N LEU A 97 4.64 38.36 16.12
CA LEU A 97 5.62 37.25 16.16
C LEU A 97 6.84 37.63 17.02
N PRO A 98 7.53 36.67 17.68
CA PRO A 98 8.66 36.95 18.57
C PRO A 98 9.89 37.47 17.81
N ARG A 99 10.43 38.61 18.27
CA ARG A 99 11.66 39.24 17.74
C ARG A 99 12.90 38.36 17.96
N GLN A 100 13.52 37.86 16.88
CA GLN A 100 14.93 37.50 16.88
C GLN A 100 15.82 38.75 16.71
N ARG A 101 16.96 38.73 17.40
CA ARG A 101 17.95 39.80 17.52
C ARG A 101 18.47 40.30 16.17
N GLN A 102 18.42 41.60 15.96
CA GLN A 102 19.17 42.30 14.91
C GLN A 102 20.68 42.13 15.12
N GLN A 103 21.36 41.51 14.16
CA GLN A 103 22.74 41.88 13.83
C GLN A 103 22.69 42.84 12.66
N THR A 104 23.25 44.01 12.90
CA THR A 104 23.46 45.10 11.96
C THR A 104 24.35 44.67 10.80
N ARG A 105 24.02 45.07 9.57
CA ARG A 105 24.99 45.46 8.53
C ARG A 105 24.32 46.25 7.40
N ASN A 106 25.09 47.23 6.94
CA ASN A 106 24.70 48.35 6.09
C ASN A 106 24.50 47.97 4.61
N ALA A 107 23.65 48.79 3.97
CA ALA A 107 23.73 49.34 2.61
C ALA A 107 24.47 48.53 1.52
N GLY A 108 23.70 48.14 0.50
CA GLY A 108 24.20 47.74 -0.81
C GLY A 108 23.04 47.35 -1.73
N GLU A 109 22.78 48.19 -2.73
CA GLU A 109 21.84 47.93 -3.83
C GLU A 109 22.01 46.51 -4.39
N THR A 110 20.94 45.73 -4.38
CA THR A 110 20.75 44.58 -5.28
C THR A 110 19.26 44.49 -5.59
N VAL A 111 18.89 44.61 -6.86
CA VAL A 111 17.52 44.45 -7.35
C VAL A 111 17.13 42.99 -7.15
N SER A 112 16.21 42.71 -6.22
CA SER A 112 15.65 41.37 -5.99
C SER A 112 14.65 40.98 -7.09
N PRO A 113 14.48 39.68 -7.39
CA PRO A 113 13.56 39.22 -8.44
C PRO A 113 12.12 39.62 -8.07
N ALA A 114 11.34 40.10 -9.04
CA ALA A 114 9.96 40.50 -8.79
C ALA A 114 9.11 39.29 -8.34
N HIS A 115 8.82 39.20 -7.05
CA HIS A 115 7.88 38.23 -6.50
C HIS A 115 6.45 38.54 -6.98
N LEU A 116 5.62 37.51 -7.15
CA LEU A 116 4.23 37.67 -7.57
C LEU A 116 3.47 38.53 -6.55
N THR A 117 2.89 39.64 -7.00
CA THR A 117 2.04 40.50 -6.16
C THR A 117 0.57 40.14 -6.29
N LEU A 118 -0.22 40.47 -5.27
CA LEU A 118 -1.66 40.25 -5.26
C LEU A 118 -2.35 40.96 -6.42
N GLU A 119 -1.90 42.16 -6.77
CA GLU A 119 -2.41 42.94 -7.89
C GLU A 119 -2.15 42.24 -9.24
N GLN A 120 -0.94 41.66 -9.40
CA GLN A 120 -0.59 40.90 -10.60
C GLN A 120 -1.42 39.62 -10.70
N TYR A 121 -1.62 38.92 -9.59
CA TYR A 121 -2.45 37.73 -9.53
C TYR A 121 -3.92 38.02 -9.82
N ALA A 122 -4.49 39.05 -9.19
CA ALA A 122 -5.85 39.51 -9.41
C ALA A 122 -6.09 39.82 -10.90
N ARG A 123 -5.20 40.61 -11.51
CA ARG A 123 -5.26 40.93 -12.94
C ARG A 123 -5.15 39.69 -13.83
N ALA A 124 -4.23 38.78 -13.53
CA ALA A 124 -4.02 37.57 -14.33
C ALA A 124 -5.22 36.60 -14.27
N LYS A 125 -5.95 36.62 -13.15
CA LYS A 125 -7.10 35.72 -12.89
C LYS A 125 -8.46 36.38 -13.10
N GLY A 126 -8.49 37.65 -13.51
CA GLY A 126 -9.72 38.41 -13.71
C GLY A 126 -10.50 38.62 -12.40
N LEU A 127 -9.82 38.77 -11.27
CA LEU A 127 -10.43 38.92 -9.94
C LEU A 127 -10.20 40.34 -9.41
N ASP A 128 -11.05 40.80 -8.49
CA ASP A 128 -10.88 42.11 -7.83
C ASP A 128 -9.88 42.00 -6.68
N ALA A 129 -8.76 42.72 -6.78
CA ALA A 129 -7.69 42.72 -5.77
C ALA A 129 -8.18 43.17 -4.39
N ASN A 130 -9.19 44.04 -4.29
CA ASN A 130 -9.76 44.47 -3.03
C ASN A 130 -10.57 43.35 -2.37
N LEU A 131 -11.39 42.63 -3.13
CA LEU A 131 -12.11 41.46 -2.61
C LEU A 131 -11.14 40.37 -2.15
N LEU A 132 -10.05 40.13 -2.88
CA LEU A 132 -9.01 39.20 -2.46
C LEU A 132 -8.39 39.61 -1.11
N ARG A 133 -8.11 40.90 -0.91
CA ARG A 133 -7.62 41.44 0.39
C ARG A 133 -8.65 41.28 1.50
N GLU A 134 -9.92 41.48 1.19
CA GLU A 134 -11.03 41.29 2.13
C GLU A 134 -11.16 39.84 2.59
N TRP A 135 -10.96 38.88 1.67
CA TRP A 135 -10.92 37.44 1.97
C TRP A 135 -9.58 36.97 2.58
N GLY A 136 -8.66 37.91 2.84
CA GLY A 136 -7.44 37.67 3.62
C GLY A 136 -6.20 37.31 2.81
N LEU A 137 -6.23 37.40 1.47
CA LEU A 137 -5.01 37.26 0.67
C LEU A 137 -4.12 38.48 0.87
N THR A 138 -2.83 38.27 1.11
CA THR A 138 -1.88 39.37 1.38
C THR A 138 -0.57 39.18 0.63
N ASP A 139 0.03 40.30 0.21
CA ASP A 139 1.39 40.33 -0.33
C ASP A 139 2.43 39.97 0.74
N THR A 140 3.45 39.22 0.34
CA THR A 140 4.60 38.85 1.17
C THR A 140 5.90 38.94 0.38
N GLU A 141 7.03 38.89 1.07
CA GLU A 141 8.37 38.89 0.46
C GLU A 141 8.61 37.69 -0.47
N ARG A 142 7.76 36.66 -0.46
CA ARG A 142 7.91 35.44 -1.28
C ARG A 142 6.87 35.30 -2.39
N GLY A 143 5.80 36.11 -2.37
CA GLY A 143 4.62 35.97 -3.23
C GLY A 143 3.35 36.35 -2.45
N ILE A 144 2.23 35.69 -2.73
CA ILE A 144 0.94 35.93 -2.04
C ILE A 144 0.69 34.84 -1.01
N THR A 145 0.17 35.20 0.16
CA THR A 145 -0.37 34.23 1.13
C THR A 145 -1.87 34.07 0.98
N ILE A 146 -2.32 32.82 1.01
CA ILE A 146 -3.71 32.40 0.99
C ILE A 146 -4.00 31.71 2.34
N PRO A 147 -4.80 32.33 3.23
CA PRO A 147 -5.08 31.78 4.54
C PRO A 147 -6.19 30.73 4.49
N TYR A 148 -6.04 29.66 5.26
CA TYR A 148 -7.04 28.65 5.52
C TYR A 148 -7.53 28.80 6.95
N LEU A 149 -8.82 29.07 7.12
CA LEU A 149 -9.46 29.23 8.43
C LEU A 149 -10.41 28.07 8.71
N ASP A 150 -10.57 27.72 9.98
CA ASP A 150 -11.62 26.79 10.43
C ASP A 150 -13.01 27.46 10.44
N THR A 151 -14.04 26.71 10.86
CA THR A 151 -15.42 27.21 10.97
C THR A 151 -15.62 28.34 11.98
N ASP A 152 -14.67 28.54 12.89
CA ASP A 152 -14.68 29.60 13.90
C ASP A 152 -13.83 30.82 13.47
N GLY A 153 -13.17 30.74 12.31
CA GLY A 153 -12.34 31.79 11.74
C GLY A 153 -10.89 31.78 12.25
N ASN A 154 -10.45 30.75 12.97
CA ASN A 154 -9.06 30.63 13.38
C ASN A 154 -8.23 30.10 12.21
N ARG A 155 -7.02 30.64 12.03
CA ARG A 155 -6.12 30.23 10.96
C ARG A 155 -5.49 28.87 11.27
N VAL A 156 -5.77 27.89 10.43
CA VAL A 156 -5.28 26.51 10.52
C VAL A 156 -4.08 26.28 9.60
N ALA A 157 -4.08 26.90 8.43
CA ALA A 157 -2.97 26.79 7.49
C ALA A 157 -2.77 28.07 6.68
N THR A 158 -1.57 28.23 6.15
CA THR A 158 -1.22 29.27 5.16
C THR A 158 -0.56 28.61 3.96
N ARG A 159 -1.07 28.89 2.76
CA ARG A 159 -0.44 28.49 1.51
C ARG A 159 0.14 29.72 0.81
N TYR A 160 1.36 29.60 0.32
CA TYR A 160 2.02 30.64 -0.47
C TYR A 160 1.87 30.34 -1.95
N ARG A 161 1.48 31.36 -2.72
CA ARG A 161 1.52 31.39 -4.19
C ARG A 161 2.72 32.21 -4.62
N LEU A 162 3.74 31.54 -5.15
CA LEU A 162 5.05 32.14 -5.46
C LEU A 162 5.13 32.69 -6.90
N ALA A 163 4.37 32.09 -7.84
CA ALA A 163 4.39 32.41 -9.27
C ALA A 163 3.03 32.15 -9.93
N LEU A 164 2.78 32.67 -11.14
CA LEU A 164 1.55 32.39 -11.91
C LEU A 164 1.55 30.99 -12.54
N ASP A 165 2.73 30.46 -12.82
CA ASP A 165 2.96 29.21 -13.55
C ASP A 165 4.22 28.49 -13.04
N GLY A 166 4.46 27.27 -13.52
CA GLY A 166 5.60 26.44 -13.13
C GLY A 166 5.36 25.45 -11.98
N GLU A 167 6.27 24.49 -11.83
CA GLU A 167 6.15 23.33 -10.92
C GLU A 167 6.21 23.72 -9.43
N ASN A 168 6.92 24.79 -9.09
CA ASN A 168 7.10 25.26 -7.70
C ASN A 168 6.28 26.51 -7.36
N ARG A 169 5.14 26.71 -8.03
CA ARG A 169 4.29 27.90 -7.87
C ARG A 169 3.53 27.96 -6.54
N PHE A 170 3.47 26.85 -5.81
CA PHE A 170 2.82 26.78 -4.50
C PHE A 170 3.74 26.17 -3.45
N THR A 171 3.63 26.65 -2.20
CA THR A 171 4.27 26.00 -1.05
C THR A 171 3.44 26.21 0.22
N TRP A 172 3.48 25.27 1.15
CA TRP A 172 2.81 25.40 2.44
C TRP A 172 3.75 26.01 3.48
N GLU A 173 3.20 26.75 4.42
CA GLU A 173 3.90 27.06 5.67
C GLU A 173 4.16 25.77 6.47
N ARG A 174 5.33 25.68 7.11
CA ARG A 174 5.80 24.46 7.78
C ARG A 174 4.91 24.09 8.96
N GLY A 175 4.56 22.80 9.06
CA GLY A 175 3.81 22.24 10.18
C GLY A 175 2.28 22.29 10.03
N ASN A 176 1.77 22.78 8.90
CA ASN A 176 0.35 22.97 8.71
C ASN A 176 -0.35 21.72 8.17
N ARG A 177 -1.61 21.52 8.61
CA ARG A 177 -2.52 20.50 8.08
C ARG A 177 -3.57 21.19 7.19
N PRO A 178 -3.69 20.85 5.90
CA PRO A 178 -4.69 21.45 5.03
C PRO A 178 -6.12 21.05 5.46
N CYS A 179 -7.05 22.01 5.37
CA CYS A 179 -8.50 21.82 5.44
C CYS A 179 -9.15 22.31 4.13
N LEU A 180 -10.48 22.23 4.01
CA LEU A 180 -11.19 22.86 2.89
C LEU A 180 -11.01 24.38 2.94
N TYR A 181 -10.70 24.99 1.80
CA TYR A 181 -10.64 26.43 1.66
C TYR A 181 -12.07 27.00 1.71
N GLY A 182 -12.30 27.98 2.59
CA GLY A 182 -13.61 28.64 2.74
C GLY A 182 -14.48 28.20 3.91
N LEU A 183 -14.03 27.28 4.78
CA LEU A 183 -14.87 26.75 5.88
C LEU A 183 -15.47 27.82 6.79
N TRP A 184 -14.75 28.91 7.06
CA TRP A 184 -15.23 30.04 7.88
C TRP A 184 -16.45 30.76 7.28
N ARG A 185 -16.67 30.63 5.97
CA ARG A 185 -17.78 31.26 5.26
C ARG A 185 -19.04 30.42 5.22
N LEU A 186 -18.99 29.16 5.67
CA LEU A 186 -20.15 28.27 5.68
C LEU A 186 -21.38 28.91 6.36
N ARG A 187 -21.18 29.68 7.43
CA ARG A 187 -22.27 30.34 8.16
C ARG A 187 -22.99 31.45 7.35
N GLU A 188 -22.40 31.91 6.25
CA GLU A 188 -22.98 32.93 5.36
C GLU A 188 -24.07 32.36 4.45
N TRP A 189 -24.07 31.05 4.22
CA TRP A 189 -24.95 30.38 3.25
C TRP A 189 -26.03 29.56 3.93
N SER A 190 -27.20 29.49 3.31
CA SER A 190 -28.33 28.66 3.71
C SER A 190 -28.19 27.21 3.21
N ASP A 191 -28.92 26.29 3.80
CA ASP A 191 -29.03 24.89 3.38
C ASP A 191 -29.76 24.71 2.04
N THR A 192 -30.64 25.65 1.68
CA THR A 192 -31.37 25.68 0.39
C THR A 192 -30.52 26.11 -0.81
N GLU A 193 -29.38 26.76 -0.55
CA GLU A 193 -28.46 27.17 -1.62
C GLU A 193 -27.66 25.97 -2.13
N THR A 194 -27.28 26.03 -3.41
CA THR A 194 -26.37 25.04 -4.01
C THR A 194 -24.94 25.39 -3.62
N LEU A 195 -24.27 24.47 -2.91
CA LEU A 195 -22.87 24.61 -2.56
C LEU A 195 -21.99 24.04 -3.67
N TYR A 196 -21.03 24.82 -4.15
CA TYR A 196 -20.04 24.37 -5.14
C TYR A 196 -18.75 23.89 -4.46
N LEU A 197 -18.20 22.77 -4.91
CA LEU A 197 -16.94 22.21 -4.42
C LEU A 197 -15.93 22.22 -5.56
N CYS A 198 -14.99 23.16 -5.51
CA CYS A 198 -14.04 23.42 -6.59
C CYS A 198 -12.68 22.76 -6.33
N GLU A 199 -11.99 22.36 -7.40
CA GLU A 199 -10.59 21.96 -7.33
C GLU A 199 -9.66 23.19 -7.31
N GLY A 200 -9.21 23.59 -6.11
CA GLY A 200 -8.24 24.67 -5.93
C GLY A 200 -8.84 26.00 -5.44
N GLU A 201 -7.95 26.88 -4.97
CA GLU A 201 -8.35 28.17 -4.38
C GLU A 201 -8.75 29.20 -5.44
N THR A 202 -8.13 29.17 -6.63
CA THR A 202 -8.44 30.16 -7.68
C THR A 202 -9.88 30.01 -8.18
N ASP A 203 -10.32 28.78 -8.38
CA ASP A 203 -11.68 28.45 -8.79
C ASP A 203 -12.67 28.84 -7.70
N THR A 204 -12.35 28.54 -6.44
CA THR A 204 -13.17 28.96 -5.29
C THR A 204 -13.33 30.48 -5.21
N LEU A 205 -12.23 31.24 -5.38
CA LEU A 205 -12.25 32.71 -5.41
C LEU A 205 -13.06 33.25 -6.59
N THR A 206 -13.08 32.54 -7.72
CA THR A 206 -13.88 32.86 -8.89
C THR A 206 -15.37 32.72 -8.58
N PHE A 207 -15.79 31.62 -7.98
CA PHE A 207 -17.17 31.42 -7.53
C PHE A 207 -17.61 32.49 -6.51
N TRP A 208 -16.74 32.85 -5.56
CA TRP A 208 -17.05 33.93 -4.61
C TRP A 208 -17.18 35.29 -5.28
N SER A 209 -16.38 35.57 -6.31
CA SER A 209 -16.46 36.80 -7.10
C SER A 209 -17.76 36.84 -7.93
N ALA A 210 -18.24 35.66 -8.35
CA ALA A 210 -19.57 35.48 -8.92
C ALA A 210 -20.69 35.39 -7.88
N GLY A 211 -20.43 35.65 -6.58
CA GLY A 211 -21.44 35.60 -5.52
C GLY A 211 -22.08 34.23 -5.31
N LEU A 212 -21.37 33.14 -5.63
CA LEU A 212 -21.84 31.76 -5.47
C LEU A 212 -21.20 31.10 -4.22
N PRO A 213 -21.97 30.32 -3.43
CA PRO A 213 -21.44 29.55 -2.30
C PRO A 213 -20.43 28.49 -2.75
N ALA A 214 -19.17 28.58 -2.31
CA ALA A 214 -18.17 27.61 -2.75
C ALA A 214 -17.12 27.27 -1.69
N LEU A 215 -16.64 26.03 -1.71
CA LEU A 215 -15.47 25.55 -0.97
C LEU A 215 -14.41 25.03 -1.94
N GLY A 216 -13.15 25.14 -1.55
CA GLY A 216 -12.00 24.72 -2.35
C GLY A 216 -11.26 23.53 -1.78
N ILE A 217 -11.01 22.54 -2.62
CA ILE A 217 -10.11 21.43 -2.32
C ILE A 217 -8.69 21.89 -2.67
N PRO A 218 -7.71 21.89 -1.74
CA PRO A 218 -6.36 22.43 -2.00
C PRO A 218 -5.59 21.73 -3.15
N GLY A 219 -6.04 20.54 -3.54
CA GLY A 219 -5.62 19.81 -4.73
C GLY A 219 -6.22 18.40 -4.75
N ALA A 220 -6.37 17.80 -5.93
CA ALA A 220 -6.98 16.47 -6.11
C ALA A 220 -6.45 15.35 -5.21
N SER A 221 -5.17 15.41 -4.80
CA SER A 221 -4.56 14.39 -3.94
C SER A 221 -4.83 14.58 -2.44
N VAL A 222 -5.40 15.71 -2.02
CA VAL A 222 -5.49 16.14 -0.61
C VAL A 222 -6.87 15.88 0.01
N TRP A 223 -7.82 15.33 -0.75
CA TRP A 223 -9.17 15.01 -0.27
C TRP A 223 -9.18 14.09 0.97
N ARG A 224 -10.08 14.37 1.92
CA ARG A 224 -10.32 13.54 3.11
C ARG A 224 -11.82 13.28 3.27
N ALA A 225 -12.18 12.01 3.54
CA ALA A 225 -13.58 11.60 3.68
C ALA A 225 -14.34 12.38 4.77
N GLU A 226 -13.66 12.72 5.88
CA GLU A 226 -14.23 13.51 6.98
C GLU A 226 -14.79 14.88 6.54
N TRP A 227 -14.31 15.43 5.42
CA TRP A 227 -14.79 16.73 4.92
C TRP A 227 -16.21 16.70 4.38
N TRP A 228 -16.76 15.51 4.08
CA TRP A 228 -18.17 15.35 3.76
C TRP A 228 -19.09 15.86 4.87
N LEU A 229 -18.65 15.77 6.14
CA LEU A 229 -19.40 16.22 7.30
C LEU A 229 -19.81 17.70 7.18
N HIS A 230 -18.94 18.54 6.61
CA HIS A 230 -19.21 19.97 6.39
C HIS A 230 -20.29 20.24 5.34
N LEU A 231 -20.56 19.27 4.46
CA LEU A 231 -21.45 19.41 3.31
C LEU A 231 -22.85 18.81 3.55
N THR A 232 -22.98 17.94 4.56
CA THR A 232 -24.22 17.21 4.91
C THR A 232 -25.47 18.08 5.04
N ARG A 233 -25.30 19.32 5.55
CA ARG A 233 -26.40 20.27 5.77
C ARG A 233 -27.00 20.84 4.49
N PHE A 234 -26.31 20.79 3.35
CA PHE A 234 -26.79 21.39 2.11
C PHE A 234 -27.70 20.42 1.35
N GLN A 235 -28.77 20.96 0.75
CA GLN A 235 -29.71 20.16 -0.03
C GLN A 235 -29.13 19.75 -1.38
N ARG A 236 -28.19 20.52 -1.93
CA ARG A 236 -27.50 20.24 -3.19
C ARG A 236 -26.04 20.66 -3.12
N VAL A 237 -25.16 19.75 -3.55
CA VAL A 237 -23.72 20.00 -3.69
C VAL A 237 -23.31 19.76 -5.14
N ARG A 238 -22.57 20.69 -5.75
CA ARG A 238 -22.04 20.57 -7.11
C ARG A 238 -20.53 20.56 -7.11
N VAL A 239 -19.93 19.46 -7.53
CA VAL A 239 -18.49 19.31 -7.70
C VAL A 239 -18.08 19.88 -9.05
N ILE A 240 -17.03 20.70 -9.04
CA ILE A 240 -16.41 21.32 -10.22
C ILE A 240 -14.96 20.82 -10.29
N PRO A 241 -14.70 19.66 -10.92
CA PRO A 241 -13.35 19.14 -11.08
C PRO A 241 -12.61 19.87 -12.22
N ASP A 242 -11.28 19.88 -12.17
CA ASP A 242 -10.48 20.29 -13.32
C ASP A 242 -10.69 19.29 -14.48
N ALA A 243 -10.71 19.78 -15.71
CA ALA A 243 -10.84 18.97 -16.93
C ALA A 243 -9.52 18.27 -17.31
N ASP A 244 -8.86 17.64 -16.34
CA ASP A 244 -7.61 16.90 -16.50
C ASP A 244 -7.62 15.53 -15.78
N ASP A 245 -6.49 14.82 -15.80
CA ASP A 245 -6.37 13.50 -15.16
C ASP A 245 -6.51 13.59 -13.63
N ALA A 246 -6.10 14.70 -13.01
CA ALA A 246 -6.16 14.89 -11.57
C ALA A 246 -7.60 15.14 -11.11
N GLY A 247 -8.35 15.95 -11.84
CA GLY A 247 -9.78 16.16 -11.57
C GLY A 247 -10.62 14.88 -11.73
N ARG A 248 -10.30 14.03 -12.71
CA ARG A 248 -10.93 12.69 -12.81
C ARG A 248 -10.66 11.82 -11.58
N GLN A 249 -9.43 11.78 -11.09
CA GLN A 249 -9.07 11.04 -9.87
C GLN A 249 -9.75 11.61 -8.63
N LEU A 250 -9.94 12.93 -8.57
CA LEU A 250 -10.65 13.58 -7.49
C LEU A 250 -12.12 13.14 -7.46
N VAL A 251 -12.81 13.14 -8.60
CA VAL A 251 -14.22 12.69 -8.70
C VAL A 251 -14.35 11.24 -8.25
N GLN A 252 -13.41 10.37 -8.61
CA GLN A 252 -13.39 8.99 -8.15
C GLN A 252 -13.31 8.91 -6.61
N LYS A 253 -12.34 9.59 -5.99
CA LYS A 253 -12.20 9.61 -4.52
C LYS A 253 -13.41 10.19 -3.81
N LEU A 254 -14.02 11.22 -4.39
CA LEU A 254 -15.26 11.79 -3.88
C LEU A 254 -16.36 10.72 -3.90
N THR A 255 -16.50 9.99 -4.99
CA THR A 255 -17.52 8.93 -5.12
C THR A 255 -17.29 7.79 -4.13
N GLU A 256 -16.05 7.32 -3.97
CA GLU A 256 -15.67 6.24 -3.04
C GLU A 256 -15.91 6.60 -1.56
N THR A 257 -15.80 7.88 -1.21
CA THR A 257 -15.90 8.35 0.18
C THR A 257 -17.23 9.00 0.52
N CYS A 258 -18.11 9.20 -0.47
CA CYS A 258 -19.37 9.92 -0.28
C CYS A 258 -20.34 9.12 0.60
N PRO A 259 -20.84 9.69 1.71
CA PRO A 259 -21.87 9.07 2.52
C PRO A 259 -23.13 8.77 1.69
N PRO A 260 -23.80 7.61 1.89
CA PRO A 260 -24.96 7.21 1.10
C PRO A 260 -26.11 8.24 1.12
N ASP A 261 -26.29 8.94 2.24
CA ASP A 261 -27.32 9.97 2.42
C ASP A 261 -27.04 11.25 1.62
N LEU A 262 -25.77 11.51 1.30
CA LEU A 262 -25.36 12.68 0.53
C LEU A 262 -25.24 12.35 -0.96
N LEU A 263 -24.94 11.09 -1.31
CA LEU A 263 -24.66 10.64 -2.67
C LEU A 263 -25.73 11.04 -3.71
N GLU A 264 -27.01 11.04 -3.34
CA GLU A 264 -28.11 11.46 -4.24
C GLU A 264 -28.21 12.97 -4.45
N ARG A 265 -27.57 13.75 -3.58
CA ARG A 265 -27.59 15.23 -3.55
C ARG A 265 -26.32 15.85 -4.13
N VAL A 266 -25.31 15.04 -4.46
CA VAL A 266 -24.06 15.50 -5.09
C VAL A 266 -24.12 15.28 -6.60
N GLU A 267 -23.85 16.35 -7.33
CA GLU A 267 -23.73 16.33 -8.79
C GLU A 267 -22.31 16.76 -9.19
N VAL A 268 -21.78 16.20 -10.27
CA VAL A 268 -20.55 16.65 -10.92
C VAL A 268 -20.95 17.45 -12.15
N LEU A 269 -20.51 18.71 -12.22
CA LEU A 269 -20.78 19.59 -13.35
C LEU A 269 -19.59 19.55 -14.31
N GLU A 270 -19.87 19.22 -15.57
CA GLU A 270 -18.86 19.12 -16.62
C GLU A 270 -18.61 20.50 -17.24
N LEU A 271 -17.35 20.95 -17.24
CA LEU A 271 -16.96 22.19 -17.89
C LEU A 271 -17.02 22.05 -19.43
N PRO A 272 -17.24 23.15 -20.17
CA PRO A 272 -17.24 23.12 -21.64
C PRO A 272 -15.96 22.53 -22.24
N GLU A 273 -16.07 21.91 -23.42
CA GLU A 273 -14.90 21.45 -24.16
C GLU A 273 -13.88 22.57 -24.38
N GLY A 274 -12.62 22.29 -24.07
CA GLY A 274 -11.52 23.26 -24.18
C GLY A 274 -11.38 24.20 -22.98
N CYS A 275 -12.23 24.08 -21.95
CA CYS A 275 -12.07 24.78 -20.69
C CYS A 275 -11.41 23.85 -19.66
N LYS A 276 -10.25 24.25 -19.13
CA LYS A 276 -9.49 23.44 -18.20
C LYS A 276 -10.05 23.50 -16.78
N ASP A 277 -10.33 24.69 -16.29
CA ASP A 277 -10.76 24.95 -14.91
C ASP A 277 -11.88 26.02 -14.88
N ALA A 278 -12.49 26.24 -13.72
CA ALA A 278 -13.62 27.18 -13.61
C ALA A 278 -13.17 28.63 -13.81
N ASN A 279 -11.94 28.96 -13.41
CA ASN A 279 -11.37 30.28 -13.66
C ASN A 279 -11.16 30.56 -15.15
N GLU A 280 -10.81 29.56 -15.97
CA GLU A 280 -10.74 29.72 -17.42
C GLU A 280 -12.12 30.02 -18.02
N LEU A 281 -13.19 29.35 -17.54
CA LEU A 281 -14.57 29.65 -17.95
C LEU A 281 -14.96 31.09 -17.60
N TRP A 282 -14.56 31.55 -16.42
CA TRP A 282 -14.75 32.94 -15.97
C TRP A 282 -14.05 33.95 -16.88
N LEU A 283 -12.81 33.68 -17.28
CA LEU A 283 -12.06 34.54 -18.18
C LEU A 283 -12.67 34.58 -19.59
N GLN A 284 -13.20 33.45 -20.09
CA GLN A 284 -13.96 33.41 -21.36
C GLN A 284 -15.24 34.25 -21.29
N GLY A 285 -15.83 34.37 -20.10
CA GLY A 285 -16.97 35.24 -19.82
C GLY A 285 -16.62 36.72 -19.60
N ASP A 286 -15.42 37.17 -19.96
CA ASP A 286 -14.89 38.52 -19.70
C ASP A 286 -14.83 38.90 -18.20
N ALA A 287 -14.70 37.91 -17.31
CA ALA A 287 -14.74 38.10 -15.86
C ALA A 287 -16.04 38.78 -15.35
N ASP A 288 -17.15 38.52 -16.03
CA ASP A 288 -18.47 39.02 -15.65
C ASP A 288 -19.25 37.98 -14.81
N PRO A 289 -19.73 38.36 -13.61
CA PRO A 289 -20.53 37.48 -12.74
C PRO A 289 -21.76 36.85 -13.39
N GLU A 290 -22.52 37.62 -14.17
CA GLU A 290 -23.77 37.12 -14.75
C GLU A 290 -23.47 36.13 -15.88
N ARG A 291 -22.55 36.45 -16.77
CA ARG A 291 -22.14 35.54 -17.85
C ARG A 291 -21.55 34.24 -17.33
N PHE A 292 -20.77 34.29 -16.25
CA PHE A 292 -20.25 33.08 -15.63
C PHE A 292 -21.36 32.20 -15.05
N ARG A 293 -22.36 32.80 -14.39
CA ARG A 293 -23.54 32.06 -13.90
C ARG A 293 -24.36 31.47 -15.04
N GLU A 294 -24.60 32.23 -16.11
CA GLU A 294 -25.29 31.74 -17.31
C GLU A 294 -24.55 30.57 -17.94
N ALA A 295 -23.22 30.68 -18.06
CA ALA A 295 -22.37 29.61 -18.59
C ALA A 295 -22.42 28.34 -17.74
N LEU A 296 -22.48 28.47 -16.40
CA LEU A 296 -22.65 27.32 -15.50
C LEU A 296 -24.03 26.68 -15.60
N LEU A 297 -25.09 27.47 -15.80
CA LEU A 297 -26.47 26.96 -15.88
C LEU A 297 -26.74 26.09 -17.10
N VAL A 298 -26.01 26.31 -18.20
CA VAL A 298 -26.14 25.52 -19.43
C VAL A 298 -25.27 24.26 -19.44
N GLN A 299 -24.40 24.08 -18.44
CA GLN A 299 -23.58 22.87 -18.34
C GLN A 299 -24.39 21.67 -17.87
N SER A 300 -24.07 20.49 -18.41
CA SER A 300 -24.60 19.23 -17.90
C SER A 300 -24.03 18.91 -16.53
N ALA A 301 -24.91 18.50 -15.63
CA ALA A 301 -24.55 17.96 -14.34
C ALA A 301 -24.98 16.50 -14.28
N LYS A 302 -24.08 15.62 -13.84
CA LYS A 302 -24.33 14.19 -13.65
C LYS A 302 -24.33 13.86 -12.16
N PRO A 303 -25.22 12.99 -11.67
CA PRO A 303 -25.16 12.54 -10.28
C PRO A 303 -23.78 11.92 -9.97
N LEU A 304 -23.23 12.19 -8.78
CA LEU A 304 -21.90 11.67 -8.40
C LEU A 304 -21.85 10.14 -8.43
N ARG A 305 -22.95 9.47 -8.08
CA ARG A 305 -23.10 7.99 -8.19
C ARG A 305 -22.85 7.45 -9.59
N ASP A 306 -23.11 8.26 -10.62
CA ASP A 306 -22.96 7.87 -12.02
C ASP A 306 -21.55 8.19 -12.56
N CYS A 307 -20.66 8.75 -11.72
CA CYS A 307 -19.33 9.24 -12.08
C CYS A 307 -18.18 8.30 -11.67
N THR A 308 -18.44 7.01 -11.44
CA THR A 308 -17.39 6.04 -11.05
C THR A 308 -16.55 5.57 -12.25
N PHE A 309 -15.26 5.29 -11.99
CA PHE A 309 -14.39 4.58 -12.93
C PHE A 309 -14.94 3.17 -13.26
N ALA A 310 -15.69 2.57 -12.33
CA ALA A 310 -16.40 1.30 -12.54
C ALA A 310 -17.47 1.38 -13.65
N LEU A 311 -18.12 2.53 -13.84
CA LEU A 311 -19.10 2.75 -14.91
C LEU A 311 -18.47 3.06 -16.29
N LEU A 312 -17.17 3.36 -16.37
CA LEU A 312 -16.47 3.47 -17.66
C LEU A 312 -16.17 2.11 -18.31
N HIS A 313 -16.39 1.01 -17.57
CA HIS A 313 -16.20 -0.37 -18.05
C HIS A 313 -17.52 -1.11 -18.30
N TYR A 314 -18.66 -0.56 -17.86
CA TYR A 314 -19.98 -1.10 -18.14
C TYR A 314 -20.72 -0.15 -19.06
N SER A 315 -20.96 -0.60 -20.29
CA SER A 315 -21.60 0.22 -21.32
C SER A 315 -23.10 0.37 -21.09
N ASP A 316 -23.66 -0.36 -20.12
CA ASP A 316 -25.09 -0.47 -19.90
C ASP A 316 -25.41 -0.44 -18.38
N PRO A 317 -26.30 0.46 -17.91
CA PRO A 317 -26.80 0.45 -16.53
C PRO A 317 -27.52 -0.85 -16.11
N ASP A 318 -27.83 -1.74 -17.05
CA ASP A 318 -28.34 -3.10 -16.78
C ASP A 318 -27.24 -4.14 -16.45
N ASP A 319 -25.96 -3.80 -16.59
CA ASP A 319 -24.84 -4.66 -16.16
C ASP A 319 -24.63 -4.58 -14.63
N MET A 320 -25.60 -5.10 -13.89
CA MET A 320 -25.34 -5.58 -12.54
C MET A 320 -24.25 -6.68 -12.60
N PRO A 321 -23.37 -6.81 -11.58
CA PRO A 321 -22.42 -7.92 -11.52
C PRO A 321 -23.20 -9.24 -11.60
N LEU A 322 -23.15 -9.85 -12.79
CA LEU A 322 -23.94 -11.03 -13.12
C LEU A 322 -23.32 -12.24 -12.40
N LEU A 323 -23.87 -12.56 -11.23
CA LEU A 323 -23.60 -13.84 -10.56
C LEU A 323 -24.38 -14.93 -11.30
N VAL A 324 -23.78 -15.44 -12.37
CA VAL A 324 -24.34 -16.55 -13.17
C VAL A 324 -23.64 -17.84 -12.78
N PRO A 325 -24.36 -18.97 -12.67
CA PRO A 325 -23.72 -20.28 -12.57
C PRO A 325 -22.72 -20.45 -13.73
N LEU A 326 -21.52 -20.99 -13.45
CA LEU A 326 -20.47 -21.19 -14.46
C LEU A 326 -20.99 -21.91 -15.72
N ARG A 327 -21.93 -22.86 -15.54
CA ARG A 327 -22.56 -23.57 -16.66
C ARG A 327 -23.28 -22.64 -17.64
N GLU A 328 -23.94 -21.59 -17.15
CA GLU A 328 -24.72 -20.65 -17.95
C GLU A 328 -23.80 -19.63 -18.61
N LEU A 329 -22.76 -19.19 -17.89
CA LEU A 329 -21.69 -18.35 -18.45
C LEU A 329 -21.00 -19.05 -19.64
N LEU A 330 -20.67 -20.34 -19.49
CA LEU A 330 -20.04 -21.14 -20.54
C LEU A 330 -20.99 -21.50 -21.70
N GLN A 331 -22.31 -21.55 -21.47
CA GLN A 331 -23.29 -21.80 -22.53
C GLN A 331 -23.49 -20.58 -23.45
N ASN A 332 -23.33 -19.38 -22.90
CA ASN A 332 -23.48 -18.11 -23.64
C ASN A 332 -22.15 -17.61 -24.22
N THR A 333 -21.04 -18.24 -23.88
CA THR A 333 -19.71 -17.92 -24.43
C THR A 333 -19.37 -18.88 -25.57
N PRO A 334 -18.96 -18.40 -26.76
CA PRO A 334 -18.52 -19.27 -27.84
C PRO A 334 -17.39 -20.20 -27.35
N SER A 335 -17.53 -21.52 -27.57
CA SER A 335 -16.50 -22.50 -27.22
C SER A 335 -15.34 -22.47 -28.23
N GLU A 336 -14.61 -21.35 -28.29
CA GLU A 336 -13.36 -21.30 -29.05
C GLU A 336 -12.24 -21.92 -28.19
N PRO A 337 -11.48 -22.89 -28.71
CA PRO A 337 -10.34 -23.43 -27.98
C PRO A 337 -9.32 -22.33 -27.71
N THR A 338 -8.67 -22.39 -26.55
CA THR A 338 -7.59 -21.46 -26.21
C THR A 338 -6.49 -21.54 -27.27
N GLU A 339 -6.30 -20.44 -27.99
CA GLU A 339 -5.28 -20.32 -29.04
C GLU A 339 -3.96 -19.84 -28.41
N TYR A 340 -2.87 -20.55 -28.72
CA TYR A 340 -1.52 -20.19 -28.31
C TYR A 340 -0.77 -19.56 -29.48
N LEU A 341 0.03 -18.55 -29.19
CA LEU A 341 0.99 -17.98 -30.13
C LEU A 341 2.32 -18.74 -30.01
N PRO A 342 2.93 -19.13 -31.14
CA PRO A 342 4.19 -19.87 -31.12
C PRO A 342 5.33 -18.96 -30.63
N LEU A 343 6.19 -19.47 -29.75
CA LEU A 343 7.41 -18.80 -29.33
C LEU A 343 8.61 -19.58 -29.82
N LEU A 344 9.23 -19.13 -30.92
CA LEU A 344 10.31 -19.86 -31.62
C LEU A 344 9.86 -21.25 -32.09
N GLY A 345 8.63 -21.34 -32.62
CA GLY A 345 8.01 -22.59 -33.06
C GLY A 345 7.47 -23.48 -31.93
N ILE A 346 7.47 -23.02 -30.68
CA ILE A 346 6.91 -23.75 -29.54
C ILE A 346 5.54 -23.19 -29.19
N ASP A 347 4.52 -24.04 -29.24
CA ASP A 347 3.18 -23.71 -28.76
C ASP A 347 3.03 -23.94 -27.25
N GLY A 348 1.95 -23.42 -26.65
CA GLY A 348 1.59 -23.69 -25.26
C GLY A 348 2.17 -22.73 -24.21
N LEU A 349 3.02 -21.78 -24.61
CA LEU A 349 3.68 -20.84 -23.69
C LEU A 349 2.98 -19.48 -23.58
N ILE A 350 2.43 -18.94 -24.67
CA ILE A 350 1.77 -17.63 -24.70
C ILE A 350 0.37 -17.83 -25.25
N ALA A 351 -0.66 -17.62 -24.42
CA ALA A 351 -2.06 -17.75 -24.84
C ALA A 351 -2.66 -16.39 -25.21
N ARG A 352 -3.57 -16.37 -26.19
CA ARG A 352 -4.39 -15.18 -26.49
C ARG A 352 -5.33 -14.87 -25.32
N GLY A 353 -5.60 -13.57 -25.11
CA GLY A 353 -6.45 -13.10 -24.01
C GLY A 353 -5.80 -13.21 -22.63
N THR A 354 -4.48 -13.45 -22.57
CA THR A 354 -3.75 -13.62 -21.32
C THR A 354 -2.58 -12.66 -21.18
N LEU A 355 -2.20 -12.43 -19.92
CA LEU A 355 -1.06 -11.62 -19.52
C LEU A 355 0.13 -12.53 -19.17
N THR A 356 1.21 -12.45 -19.96
CA THR A 356 2.43 -13.23 -19.78
C THR A 356 3.56 -12.36 -19.23
N LEU A 357 4.19 -12.74 -18.13
CA LEU A 357 5.36 -12.08 -17.57
C LEU A 357 6.65 -12.79 -18.00
N LEU A 358 7.51 -12.11 -18.74
CA LEU A 358 8.87 -12.56 -19.08
C LEU A 358 9.90 -11.91 -18.15
N GLY A 359 10.33 -12.65 -17.14
CA GLY A 359 11.39 -12.27 -16.21
C GLY A 359 12.78 -12.66 -16.71
N ALA A 360 13.77 -11.79 -16.54
CA ALA A 360 15.18 -12.19 -16.66
C ALA A 360 16.13 -11.19 -16.01
N HIS A 361 17.35 -11.64 -15.69
CA HIS A 361 18.40 -10.73 -15.27
C HIS A 361 18.67 -9.62 -16.31
N PRO A 362 19.15 -8.45 -15.89
CA PRO A 362 19.64 -7.43 -16.82
C PRO A 362 20.65 -8.04 -17.80
N LYS A 363 20.47 -7.76 -19.10
CA LYS A 363 21.32 -8.27 -20.20
C LYS A 363 21.32 -9.80 -20.38
N ALA A 364 20.34 -10.51 -19.84
CA ALA A 364 20.18 -11.95 -20.09
C ALA A 364 19.68 -12.30 -21.51
N GLY A 365 19.28 -11.31 -22.32
CA GLY A 365 18.85 -11.53 -23.71
C GLY A 365 17.34 -11.51 -23.95
N LYS A 366 16.54 -10.89 -23.07
CA LYS A 366 15.07 -10.76 -23.23
C LYS A 366 14.67 -10.11 -24.55
N THR A 367 15.18 -8.89 -24.78
CA THR A 367 14.92 -8.17 -26.03
C THR A 367 15.42 -8.96 -27.24
N THR A 368 16.54 -9.69 -27.12
CA THR A 368 17.00 -10.57 -28.21
C THR A 368 15.97 -11.67 -28.50
N LEU A 369 15.52 -12.42 -27.49
CA LEU A 369 14.49 -13.44 -27.63
C LEU A 369 13.21 -12.87 -28.27
N LEU A 370 12.71 -11.74 -27.74
CA LEU A 370 11.48 -11.10 -28.22
C LEU A 370 11.61 -10.57 -29.64
N ILE A 371 12.78 -10.08 -30.06
CA ILE A 371 13.01 -9.69 -31.45
C ILE A 371 12.91 -10.90 -32.38
N HIS A 372 13.48 -12.05 -32.00
CA HIS A 372 13.35 -13.27 -32.82
C HIS A 372 11.91 -13.78 -32.86
N ALA A 373 11.18 -13.69 -31.75
CA ALA A 373 9.76 -14.03 -31.70
C ALA A 373 8.90 -13.07 -32.55
N CYS A 374 9.17 -11.76 -32.51
CA CYS A 374 8.50 -10.76 -33.36
C CYS A 374 8.66 -11.08 -34.84
N ARG A 375 9.84 -11.54 -35.26
CA ARG A 375 10.08 -11.91 -36.66
C ARG A 375 9.17 -13.06 -37.09
N GLU A 376 9.03 -14.08 -36.25
CA GLU A 376 8.12 -15.20 -36.49
C GLU A 376 6.66 -14.74 -36.57
N TRP A 377 6.20 -13.92 -35.61
CA TRP A 377 4.82 -13.42 -35.59
C TRP A 377 4.48 -12.52 -36.79
N LEU A 378 5.38 -11.60 -37.15
CA LEU A 378 5.19 -10.73 -38.31
C LEU A 378 5.18 -11.51 -39.61
N GLN A 379 6.01 -12.55 -39.75
CA GLN A 379 5.99 -13.45 -40.91
C GLN A 379 4.70 -14.26 -41.02
N GLN A 380 4.04 -14.55 -39.90
CA GLN A 380 2.71 -15.14 -39.85
C GLN A 380 1.58 -14.13 -40.13
N GLY A 381 1.91 -12.85 -40.35
CA GLY A 381 0.96 -11.77 -40.62
C GLY A 381 0.28 -11.21 -39.37
N LEU A 382 0.79 -11.51 -38.17
CA LEU A 382 0.23 -11.01 -36.92
C LEU A 382 0.55 -9.53 -36.72
N LYS A 383 -0.41 -8.80 -36.18
CA LYS A 383 -0.26 -7.39 -35.84
C LYS A 383 0.37 -7.23 -34.47
N VAL A 384 1.66 -6.89 -34.45
CA VAL A 384 2.45 -6.79 -33.21
C VAL A 384 2.70 -5.33 -32.81
N VAL A 385 2.37 -5.00 -31.56
CA VAL A 385 2.70 -3.72 -30.91
C VAL A 385 3.84 -3.92 -29.94
N TYR A 386 4.85 -3.06 -30.01
CA TYR A 386 6.02 -3.11 -29.14
C TYR A 386 6.22 -1.75 -28.45
N LEU A 387 5.96 -1.71 -27.14
CA LEU A 387 6.29 -0.59 -26.26
C LEU A 387 7.70 -0.80 -25.71
N THR A 388 8.61 0.11 -26.01
CA THR A 388 10.04 -0.07 -25.74
C THR A 388 10.71 1.17 -25.18
N GLU A 389 11.70 0.99 -24.31
CA GLU A 389 12.60 2.07 -23.91
C GLU A 389 13.75 2.32 -24.90
N ASP A 390 13.95 1.43 -25.87
CA ASP A 390 15.03 1.56 -26.86
C ASP A 390 14.77 2.72 -27.84
N PRO A 391 15.76 3.58 -28.10
CA PRO A 391 15.57 4.74 -28.96
C PRO A 391 15.48 4.33 -30.43
N GLN A 392 14.81 5.17 -31.24
CA GLN A 392 14.57 4.92 -32.68
C GLN A 392 15.82 4.49 -33.50
N PRO A 393 17.05 5.04 -33.27
CA PRO A 393 18.23 4.58 -33.99
C PRO A 393 18.55 3.09 -33.78
N VAL A 394 18.31 2.54 -32.57
CA VAL A 394 18.52 1.12 -32.28
C VAL A 394 17.58 0.27 -33.13
N TRP A 395 16.30 0.66 -33.21
CA TRP A 395 15.31 -0.01 -34.06
C TRP A 395 15.65 0.08 -35.54
N ARG A 396 16.20 1.22 -36.00
CA ARG A 396 16.66 1.36 -37.38
C ARG A 396 17.75 0.37 -37.73
N GLU A 397 18.71 0.13 -36.84
CA GLU A 397 19.74 -0.90 -37.05
C GLU A 397 19.16 -2.32 -36.98
N ARG A 398 18.17 -2.57 -36.13
CA ARG A 398 17.46 -3.86 -36.09
C ARG A 398 16.73 -4.14 -37.39
N VAL A 399 16.02 -3.16 -37.95
CA VAL A 399 15.31 -3.30 -39.25
C VAL A 399 16.29 -3.53 -40.40
N LYS A 400 17.48 -2.88 -40.39
CA LYS A 400 18.51 -3.18 -41.40
C LYS A 400 18.98 -4.64 -41.36
N ARG A 401 19.06 -5.21 -40.16
CA ARG A 401 19.47 -6.60 -39.96
C ARG A 401 18.33 -7.59 -40.21
N PHE A 402 17.11 -7.21 -39.86
CA PHE A 402 15.89 -8.02 -39.94
C PHE A 402 14.78 -7.17 -40.58
N PRO A 403 14.69 -7.13 -41.93
CA PRO A 403 13.76 -6.27 -42.65
C PRO A 403 12.29 -6.45 -42.27
N GLU A 404 11.89 -7.67 -41.89
CA GLU A 404 10.54 -8.00 -41.43
C GLU A 404 10.08 -7.19 -40.21
N LEU A 405 11.01 -6.63 -39.42
CA LEU A 405 10.67 -5.76 -38.28
C LEU A 405 10.12 -4.39 -38.72
N ALA A 406 10.16 -4.05 -40.01
CA ALA A 406 9.61 -2.80 -40.53
C ALA A 406 8.09 -2.67 -40.32
N ASP A 407 7.39 -3.80 -40.22
CA ASP A 407 5.93 -3.86 -40.02
C ASP A 407 5.54 -3.80 -38.52
N LEU A 408 6.52 -3.74 -37.62
CA LEU A 408 6.30 -3.66 -36.18
C LEU A 408 5.75 -2.28 -35.78
N ILE A 409 4.67 -2.25 -35.00
CA ILE A 409 4.09 -1.01 -34.48
C ILE A 409 4.82 -0.65 -33.18
N VAL A 410 5.78 0.28 -33.26
CA VAL A 410 6.65 0.62 -32.13
C VAL A 410 6.22 1.93 -31.46
N ASN A 411 6.19 1.94 -30.14
CA ASN A 411 6.20 3.16 -29.34
C ASN A 411 7.43 3.23 -28.44
N ALA A 412 8.21 4.31 -28.57
CA ALA A 412 9.44 4.54 -27.81
C ALA A 412 9.34 5.72 -26.82
N ILE A 413 8.13 6.15 -26.44
CA ILE A 413 7.91 7.25 -25.48
C ILE A 413 7.69 6.63 -24.09
N PRO A 414 8.72 6.58 -23.22
CA PRO A 414 8.55 6.08 -21.86
C PRO A 414 7.71 7.06 -21.02
N ARG A 415 7.11 6.56 -19.91
CA ARG A 415 6.41 7.35 -18.88
C ARG A 415 5.11 8.05 -19.29
N ALA A 416 4.44 7.64 -20.36
CA ALA A 416 3.04 8.05 -20.55
C ALA A 416 2.11 7.27 -19.60
N ASN A 417 0.96 7.86 -19.27
CA ASN A 417 -0.07 7.23 -18.44
C ASN A 417 -0.49 5.86 -19.05
N PRO A 418 -0.40 4.74 -18.32
CA PRO A 418 -0.77 3.40 -18.81
C PRO A 418 -2.14 3.34 -19.51
N TYR A 419 -3.13 4.11 -19.03
CA TYR A 419 -4.45 4.18 -19.64
C TYR A 419 -4.45 4.75 -21.08
N LYS A 420 -3.50 5.63 -21.42
CA LYS A 420 -3.37 6.13 -22.80
C LYS A 420 -2.83 5.05 -23.74
N TRP A 421 -1.95 4.19 -23.23
CA TRP A 421 -1.47 3.04 -24.00
C TRP A 421 -2.57 2.03 -24.23
N THR A 422 -3.33 1.70 -23.19
CA THR A 422 -4.42 0.72 -23.31
C THR A 422 -5.52 1.22 -24.24
N GLN A 423 -5.87 2.51 -24.21
CA GLN A 423 -6.79 3.11 -25.19
C GLN A 423 -6.26 3.02 -26.64
N ALA A 424 -4.97 3.34 -26.85
CA ALA A 424 -4.37 3.24 -28.18
C ALA A 424 -4.32 1.78 -28.68
N ILE A 425 -4.05 0.82 -27.79
CA ILE A 425 -4.06 -0.61 -28.08
C ILE A 425 -5.48 -1.09 -28.37
N GLU A 426 -6.47 -0.69 -27.56
CA GLU A 426 -7.89 -1.03 -27.73
C GLU A 426 -8.42 -0.54 -29.08
N ALA A 427 -8.09 0.69 -29.48
CA ALA A 427 -8.45 1.22 -30.79
C ALA A 427 -7.76 0.48 -31.95
N LEU A 428 -6.56 -0.05 -31.72
CA LEU A 428 -5.77 -0.72 -32.73
C LEU A 428 -6.12 -2.21 -32.89
N GLN A 429 -6.61 -2.85 -31.83
CA GLN A 429 -6.90 -4.28 -31.73
C GLN A 429 -5.77 -5.17 -32.29
N PRO A 430 -4.55 -5.14 -31.73
CA PRO A 430 -3.43 -5.97 -32.19
C PRO A 430 -3.59 -7.43 -31.77
N ASP A 431 -2.87 -8.33 -32.43
CA ASP A 431 -2.77 -9.74 -32.03
C ASP A 431 -1.87 -9.92 -30.80
N LEU A 432 -0.84 -9.08 -30.69
CA LEU A 432 0.17 -9.16 -29.64
C LEU A 432 0.64 -7.78 -29.20
N VAL A 433 0.82 -7.61 -27.90
CA VAL A 433 1.43 -6.44 -27.27
C VAL A 433 2.63 -6.86 -26.45
N ILE A 434 3.75 -6.16 -26.61
CA ILE A 434 4.96 -6.37 -25.82
C ILE A 434 5.29 -5.07 -25.08
N VAL A 435 5.57 -5.17 -23.77
CA VAL A 435 5.96 -4.04 -22.93
C VAL A 435 7.36 -4.27 -22.34
N ASP A 436 8.39 -3.68 -22.97
CA ASP A 436 9.81 -3.90 -22.67
C ASP A 436 10.54 -2.62 -22.20
N THR A 437 10.80 -2.41 -20.90
CA THR A 437 10.35 -3.21 -19.74
C THR A 437 9.25 -2.49 -18.98
N ILE A 438 8.34 -3.26 -18.37
CA ILE A 438 7.16 -2.73 -17.66
C ILE A 438 7.53 -1.66 -16.63
N ARG A 439 8.68 -1.81 -15.96
CA ARG A 439 9.25 -0.85 -15.00
C ARG A 439 9.30 0.59 -15.51
N ARG A 440 9.58 0.80 -16.81
CA ARG A 440 9.72 2.14 -17.39
C ARG A 440 8.38 2.78 -17.78
N PHE A 441 7.35 1.96 -17.90
CA PHE A 441 6.00 2.35 -18.34
C PHE A 441 5.01 2.46 -17.17
N LEU A 442 5.42 2.14 -15.93
CA LEU A 442 4.59 2.25 -14.74
C LEU A 442 5.01 3.43 -13.84
N PRO A 443 4.05 4.23 -13.34
CA PRO A 443 4.28 5.28 -12.34
C PRO A 443 4.27 4.70 -10.92
N ALA A 444 5.05 3.65 -10.65
CA ALA A 444 5.19 3.12 -9.30
C ALA A 444 6.33 3.84 -8.58
N ASN A 445 6.03 4.52 -7.46
CA ASN A 445 7.04 5.17 -6.62
C ASN A 445 7.90 4.12 -5.88
N ASP A 446 7.37 2.91 -5.66
CA ASP A 446 8.05 1.78 -5.04
C ASP A 446 7.58 0.45 -5.67
N GLU A 447 8.50 -0.29 -6.30
CA GLU A 447 8.25 -1.64 -6.88
C GLU A 447 8.02 -2.72 -5.83
N ASN A 448 8.24 -2.42 -4.54
CA ASN A 448 7.99 -3.34 -3.43
C ASN A 448 6.62 -3.11 -2.77
N ASP A 449 5.85 -2.09 -3.20
CA ASP A 449 4.48 -1.89 -2.76
C ASP A 449 3.52 -2.64 -3.70
N SER A 450 2.95 -3.74 -3.20
CA SER A 450 2.03 -4.58 -3.98
C SER A 450 0.80 -3.82 -4.47
N ALA A 451 0.26 -2.87 -3.68
CA ALA A 451 -0.93 -2.12 -4.08
C ALA A 451 -0.61 -1.15 -5.22
N SER A 452 0.55 -0.50 -5.16
CA SER A 452 1.05 0.37 -6.24
C SER A 452 1.26 -0.43 -7.54
N VAL A 453 1.84 -1.62 -7.45
CA VAL A 453 2.07 -2.50 -8.60
C VAL A 453 0.76 -3.01 -9.20
N SER A 454 -0.18 -3.51 -8.38
CA SER A 454 -1.49 -3.98 -8.88
C SER A 454 -2.27 -2.85 -9.54
N SER A 455 -2.29 -1.65 -8.94
CA SER A 455 -2.93 -0.47 -9.54
C SER A 455 -2.28 -0.08 -10.88
N ALA A 456 -0.95 -0.23 -10.99
CA ALA A 456 -0.22 0.08 -12.20
C ALA A 456 -0.41 -0.98 -13.31
N LEU A 457 -0.66 -2.24 -12.95
CA LEU A 457 -0.97 -3.33 -13.88
C LEU A 457 -2.45 -3.42 -14.28
N ALA A 458 -3.36 -2.93 -13.43
CA ALA A 458 -4.81 -2.98 -13.65
C ALA A 458 -5.25 -2.60 -15.08
N PRO A 459 -4.72 -1.53 -15.71
CA PRO A 459 -5.11 -1.18 -17.08
C PRO A 459 -4.84 -2.29 -18.10
N PHE A 460 -3.75 -3.04 -17.92
CA PHE A 460 -3.39 -4.15 -18.82
C PHE A 460 -4.21 -5.42 -18.52
N VAL A 461 -4.60 -5.63 -17.26
CA VAL A 461 -5.51 -6.72 -16.85
C VAL A 461 -6.91 -6.47 -17.42
N ASP A 462 -7.43 -5.25 -17.32
CA ASP A 462 -8.73 -4.90 -17.90
C ASP A 462 -8.69 -5.00 -19.43
N LEU A 463 -7.56 -4.62 -20.04
CA LEU A 463 -7.37 -4.72 -21.48
C LEU A 463 -7.37 -6.18 -21.98
N SER A 464 -6.80 -7.13 -21.24
CA SER A 464 -6.83 -8.55 -21.66
C SER A 464 -8.25 -9.12 -21.64
N GLN A 465 -9.10 -8.67 -20.73
CA GLN A 465 -10.52 -9.04 -20.68
C GLN A 465 -11.32 -8.45 -21.86
N LYS A 466 -11.04 -7.18 -22.22
CA LYS A 466 -11.68 -6.50 -23.35
C LYS A 466 -11.25 -7.05 -24.71
N LEU A 467 -10.00 -7.51 -24.81
CA LEU A 467 -9.41 -8.01 -26.06
C LEU A 467 -9.03 -9.51 -25.92
N PRO A 468 -10.02 -10.43 -25.95
CA PRO A 468 -9.78 -11.85 -25.73
C PRO A 468 -8.89 -12.50 -26.81
N ARG A 469 -8.66 -11.83 -27.94
CA ARG A 469 -7.76 -12.28 -29.02
C ARG A 469 -6.36 -11.70 -28.94
N THR A 470 -6.09 -10.75 -28.05
CA THR A 470 -4.78 -10.12 -27.91
C THR A 470 -3.99 -10.82 -26.82
N ALA A 471 -2.77 -11.27 -27.12
CA ALA A 471 -1.81 -11.69 -26.10
C ALA A 471 -0.99 -10.48 -25.61
N ILE A 472 -0.70 -10.40 -24.32
CA ILE A 472 0.09 -9.30 -23.76
C ILE A 472 1.30 -9.87 -23.03
N VAL A 473 2.51 -9.45 -23.42
CA VAL A 473 3.78 -9.88 -22.82
C VAL A 473 4.42 -8.70 -22.08
N LEU A 474 4.49 -8.81 -20.76
CA LEU A 474 5.15 -7.85 -19.88
C LEU A 474 6.58 -8.31 -19.59
N VAL A 475 7.55 -7.45 -19.83
CA VAL A 475 8.97 -7.80 -19.64
C VAL A 475 9.48 -7.16 -18.36
N HIS A 476 10.10 -7.96 -17.49
CA HIS A 476 10.59 -7.49 -16.19
C HIS A 476 12.01 -7.96 -15.85
N HIS A 477 12.68 -7.22 -14.97
CA HIS A 477 14.02 -7.54 -14.49
C HIS A 477 13.97 -8.36 -13.19
N THR A 478 14.76 -9.43 -13.09
CA THR A 478 14.94 -10.19 -11.84
C THR A 478 16.02 -9.58 -10.94
N LYS A 479 16.01 -9.91 -9.63
CA LYS A 479 17.05 -9.45 -8.66
C LYS A 479 18.42 -9.97 -9.07
N LYS A 480 19.53 -9.37 -8.61
CA LYS A 480 20.92 -9.73 -8.99
C LYS A 480 21.39 -11.14 -8.55
N SER A 481 20.65 -11.81 -7.67
CA SER A 481 20.94 -13.14 -7.15
C SER A 481 19.75 -14.04 -7.47
N LEU A 482 19.88 -14.92 -8.46
CA LEU A 482 18.96 -16.05 -8.62
C LEU A 482 19.33 -17.13 -7.60
N SER A 483 18.33 -17.70 -6.93
CA SER A 483 18.41 -19.04 -6.36
C SER A 483 18.93 -20.03 -7.42
N GLN A 484 19.61 -21.10 -7.00
CA GLN A 484 20.18 -22.08 -7.94
C GLN A 484 19.12 -22.80 -8.79
N GLU A 485 17.84 -22.72 -8.40
CA GLU A 485 16.70 -23.40 -9.01
C GLU A 485 15.79 -22.47 -9.83
N GLY A 486 16.04 -21.15 -9.85
CA GLY A 486 15.21 -20.20 -10.59
C GLY A 486 13.78 -20.14 -10.05
N GLU A 487 13.64 -19.98 -8.74
CA GLU A 487 12.34 -19.87 -8.08
C GLU A 487 11.54 -18.62 -8.51
N ILE A 488 10.21 -18.68 -8.36
CA ILE A 488 9.28 -17.54 -8.57
C ILE A 488 9.70 -16.31 -7.74
N THR A 489 10.35 -16.54 -6.59
CA THR A 489 10.86 -15.53 -5.65
C THR A 489 12.03 -14.70 -6.20
N ASP A 490 12.67 -15.13 -7.30
CA ASP A 490 13.85 -14.46 -7.86
C ASP A 490 13.52 -13.22 -8.73
N ILE A 491 12.25 -13.04 -9.09
CA ILE A 491 11.77 -11.85 -9.81
C ILE A 491 11.81 -10.63 -8.84
N ALA A 492 12.34 -9.47 -9.24
CA ALA A 492 12.40 -8.31 -8.34
C ALA A 492 10.99 -7.75 -8.07
N GLY A 493 10.62 -7.48 -6.80
CA GLY A 493 9.24 -7.14 -6.41
C GLY A 493 8.27 -8.35 -6.42
N SER A 494 8.80 -9.56 -6.18
CA SER A 494 8.29 -10.87 -6.62
C SER A 494 6.82 -11.21 -6.40
N HIS A 495 6.13 -10.75 -5.35
CA HIS A 495 4.77 -11.26 -5.08
C HIS A 495 3.66 -10.50 -5.83
N ALA A 496 3.86 -9.22 -6.12
CA ALA A 496 2.82 -8.39 -6.71
C ALA A 496 2.67 -8.64 -8.23
N PHE A 497 3.78 -8.58 -8.97
CA PHE A 497 3.76 -8.81 -10.43
C PHE A 497 3.39 -10.24 -10.80
N THR A 498 3.71 -11.23 -9.97
CA THR A 498 3.45 -12.64 -10.25
C THR A 498 2.02 -13.06 -9.93
N ALA A 499 1.33 -12.35 -9.02
CA ALA A 499 -0.06 -12.64 -8.67
C ALA A 499 -1.06 -12.20 -9.76
N GLU A 500 -0.77 -11.09 -10.44
CA GLU A 500 -1.70 -10.48 -11.40
C GLU A 500 -1.67 -11.11 -12.80
N VAL A 501 -0.56 -11.77 -13.15
CA VAL A 501 -0.34 -12.31 -14.49
C VAL A 501 -0.83 -13.76 -14.60
N ASP A 502 -1.18 -14.17 -15.82
CA ASP A 502 -1.69 -15.51 -16.08
C ASP A 502 -0.57 -16.52 -16.31
N THR A 503 0.56 -16.09 -16.88
CA THR A 503 1.72 -16.95 -17.19
C THR A 503 3.04 -16.29 -16.82
N ILE A 504 3.99 -17.04 -16.27
CA ILE A 504 5.31 -16.57 -15.86
C ILE A 504 6.40 -17.39 -16.54
N LEU A 505 7.27 -16.72 -17.29
CA LEU A 505 8.42 -17.29 -17.96
C LEU A 505 9.71 -16.64 -17.43
N LEU A 506 10.73 -17.45 -17.13
CA LEU A 506 12.04 -16.99 -16.69
C LEU A 506 13.11 -17.32 -17.73
N LEU A 507 13.87 -16.32 -18.17
CA LEU A 507 15.02 -16.51 -19.08
C LEU A 507 16.34 -16.38 -18.30
N ALA A 508 17.17 -17.41 -18.34
CA ALA A 508 18.46 -17.45 -17.64
C ALA A 508 19.63 -17.82 -18.59
N PRO A 509 20.82 -17.23 -18.43
CA PRO A 509 22.00 -17.64 -19.19
C PRO A 509 22.58 -18.97 -18.73
N VAL A 510 23.02 -19.79 -19.69
CA VAL A 510 23.81 -21.00 -19.42
C VAL A 510 25.26 -20.59 -19.20
N ARG A 511 25.81 -20.80 -17.99
CA ARG A 511 27.14 -20.30 -17.61
C ARG A 511 28.28 -20.81 -18.50
N GLU A 512 28.17 -22.05 -18.99
CA GLU A 512 29.19 -22.72 -19.80
C GLU A 512 29.04 -22.43 -21.30
N HIS A 513 27.92 -21.80 -21.70
CA HIS A 513 27.59 -21.54 -23.09
C HIS A 513 27.06 -20.11 -23.27
N ASN A 514 27.92 -19.21 -23.73
CA ASN A 514 27.60 -17.78 -23.86
C ASN A 514 26.41 -17.48 -24.80
N ARG A 515 26.09 -18.38 -25.73
CA ARG A 515 24.98 -18.26 -26.68
C ARG A 515 23.71 -18.99 -26.27
N GLN A 516 23.76 -19.82 -25.22
CA GLN A 516 22.61 -20.60 -24.77
C GLN A 516 21.89 -19.91 -23.61
N ARG A 517 20.57 -20.02 -23.61
CA ARG A 517 19.67 -19.57 -22.54
C ARG A 517 18.73 -20.72 -22.17
N VAL A 518 18.32 -20.76 -20.92
CA VAL A 518 17.22 -21.62 -20.47
C VAL A 518 15.99 -20.75 -20.31
N LEU A 519 14.90 -21.14 -20.97
CA LEU A 519 13.57 -20.58 -20.77
C LEU A 519 12.79 -21.53 -19.88
N THR A 520 12.49 -21.10 -18.65
CA THR A 520 11.82 -21.88 -17.62
C THR A 520 10.39 -21.38 -17.45
N PRO A 521 9.37 -22.17 -17.79
CA PRO A 521 7.98 -21.91 -17.39
C PRO A 521 7.85 -22.10 -15.88
N LEU A 522 7.47 -21.05 -15.14
CA LEU A 522 7.42 -21.09 -13.67
C LEU A 522 6.00 -21.33 -13.14
N ALA A 523 5.01 -20.66 -13.73
CA ALA A 523 3.61 -20.79 -13.35
C ALA A 523 2.71 -20.36 -14.52
N GLY A 524 1.53 -20.97 -14.62
CA GLY A 524 0.54 -20.61 -15.62
C GLY A 524 -0.86 -21.06 -15.21
N ARG A 525 -1.86 -20.15 -15.23
CA ARG A 525 -3.24 -20.44 -14.84
C ARG A 525 -3.93 -21.44 -15.78
N LEU A 526 -3.46 -21.54 -17.02
CA LEU A 526 -3.98 -22.45 -18.04
C LEU A 526 -3.28 -23.82 -18.06
N TRP A 527 -2.21 -23.98 -17.28
CA TRP A 527 -1.44 -25.22 -17.23
C TRP A 527 -1.88 -26.08 -16.06
N THR A 528 -2.10 -27.38 -16.32
CA THR A 528 -2.26 -28.35 -15.23
C THR A 528 -0.94 -28.60 -14.51
N LEU A 529 0.15 -28.66 -15.28
CA LEU A 529 1.53 -28.76 -14.81
C LEU A 529 2.38 -27.84 -15.67
N ALA A 530 3.35 -27.15 -15.07
CA ALA A 530 4.26 -26.28 -15.80
C ALA A 530 5.04 -27.09 -16.86
N PRO A 531 5.13 -26.62 -18.12
CA PRO A 531 5.93 -27.28 -19.15
C PRO A 531 7.41 -27.35 -18.76
N ASP A 532 8.12 -28.34 -19.30
CA ASP A 532 9.54 -28.52 -19.00
C ASP A 532 10.39 -27.32 -19.46
N PRO A 533 11.47 -26.98 -18.74
CA PRO A 533 12.36 -25.89 -19.15
C PRO A 533 13.05 -26.21 -20.47
N LEU A 534 13.25 -25.20 -21.31
CA LEU A 534 13.75 -25.35 -22.67
C LEU A 534 15.10 -24.67 -22.85
N VAL A 535 16.01 -25.32 -23.57
CA VAL A 535 17.31 -24.74 -23.93
C VAL A 535 17.22 -24.11 -25.30
N LEU A 536 17.53 -22.82 -25.34
CA LEU A 536 17.54 -22.02 -26.54
C LEU A 536 18.99 -21.67 -26.89
N GLU A 537 19.39 -21.78 -28.15
CA GLU A 537 20.70 -21.35 -28.64
C GLU A 537 20.56 -20.26 -29.71
N LEU A 538 21.36 -19.19 -29.56
CA LEU A 538 21.52 -18.16 -30.58
C LEU A 538 22.66 -18.57 -31.54
N SER A 539 22.42 -18.46 -32.85
CA SER A 539 23.44 -18.73 -33.87
C SER A 539 24.66 -17.81 -33.72
N GLU A 540 25.80 -18.23 -34.28
CA GLU A 540 27.05 -17.47 -34.17
C GLU A 540 26.97 -16.07 -34.78
N ASP A 541 26.27 -15.94 -35.91
CA ASP A 541 25.98 -14.68 -36.57
C ASP A 541 24.79 -13.93 -35.96
N GLY A 542 24.17 -14.47 -34.91
CA GLY A 542 22.98 -13.96 -34.22
C GLY A 542 21.75 -13.78 -35.11
N SER A 543 21.67 -14.46 -36.25
CA SER A 543 20.55 -14.37 -37.18
C SER A 543 19.38 -15.28 -36.82
N THR A 544 19.60 -16.35 -36.05
CA THR A 544 18.56 -17.31 -35.68
C THR A 544 18.64 -17.72 -34.23
N TYR A 545 17.47 -17.95 -33.62
CA TYR A 545 17.34 -18.50 -32.28
C TYR A 545 16.66 -19.87 -32.43
N THR A 546 17.31 -20.94 -31.97
CA THR A 546 16.82 -22.32 -32.12
C THR A 546 16.59 -22.97 -30.76
N VAL A 547 15.53 -23.78 -30.68
CA VAL A 547 15.24 -24.61 -29.51
C VAL A 547 16.04 -25.91 -29.66
N LEU A 548 16.95 -26.18 -28.72
CA LEU A 548 17.77 -27.39 -28.73
C LEU A 548 17.04 -28.60 -28.13
N GLY A 549 16.07 -28.37 -27.23
CA GLY A 549 15.32 -29.41 -26.55
C GLY A 549 15.06 -29.07 -25.08
N ILE A 550 14.64 -30.06 -24.31
CA ILE A 550 14.34 -29.94 -22.89
C ILE A 550 15.65 -29.83 -22.09
N ALA A 551 15.67 -29.00 -21.05
CA ALA A 551 16.86 -28.73 -20.25
C ALA A 551 17.46 -29.99 -19.60
N SER A 552 16.64 -30.94 -19.15
CA SER A 552 17.11 -32.21 -18.59
C SER A 552 17.84 -33.10 -19.60
N GLU A 553 17.49 -32.97 -20.89
CA GLU A 553 18.11 -33.75 -21.98
C GLU A 553 19.36 -33.04 -22.54
N VAL A 554 19.28 -31.72 -22.69
CA VAL A 554 20.29 -30.89 -23.38
C VAL A 554 21.39 -30.41 -22.43
N LEU A 555 21.08 -30.22 -21.14
CA LEU A 555 22.04 -29.89 -20.09
C LEU A 555 22.16 -31.12 -19.19
N PRO A 556 23.00 -32.13 -19.53
CA PRO A 556 23.16 -33.31 -18.71
C PRO A 556 23.58 -32.95 -17.29
N GLU A 557 23.29 -33.85 -16.35
CA GLU A 557 23.59 -33.93 -14.91
C GLU A 557 25.07 -33.65 -14.48
N ALA A 558 25.90 -33.09 -15.36
CA ALA A 558 27.31 -32.75 -15.18
C ALA A 558 27.57 -31.82 -13.99
N ARG A 559 26.59 -31.01 -13.55
CA ARG A 559 26.73 -30.21 -12.32
C ARG A 559 26.61 -31.05 -11.04
N ALA A 560 25.60 -31.90 -10.93
CA ALA A 560 25.41 -32.74 -9.74
C ALA A 560 26.53 -33.78 -9.61
N GLN A 561 26.93 -34.40 -10.71
CA GLN A 561 28.06 -35.34 -10.71
C GLN A 561 29.39 -34.64 -10.41
N SER A 562 29.67 -33.42 -10.92
CA SER A 562 30.94 -32.74 -10.62
C SER A 562 31.06 -32.27 -9.17
N THR A 563 30.00 -31.75 -8.56
CA THR A 563 30.03 -31.29 -7.14
C THR A 563 30.12 -32.48 -6.19
N LYS A 564 29.36 -33.54 -6.46
CA LYS A 564 29.40 -34.79 -5.68
C LYS A 564 30.77 -35.48 -5.77
N GLN A 565 31.38 -35.47 -6.95
CA GLN A 565 32.74 -35.98 -7.16
C GLN A 565 33.78 -35.17 -6.36
N LYS A 566 33.67 -33.83 -6.34
CA LYS A 566 34.60 -32.95 -5.60
C LYS A 566 34.46 -33.10 -4.09
N ILE A 567 33.23 -33.25 -3.59
CA ILE A 567 32.98 -33.54 -2.17
C ILE A 567 33.56 -34.90 -1.78
N LEU A 568 33.39 -35.92 -2.62
CA LEU A 568 34.00 -37.24 -2.40
C LEU A 568 35.53 -37.15 -2.39
N GLN A 569 36.15 -36.48 -3.36
CA GLN A 569 37.60 -36.25 -3.42
C GLN A 569 38.13 -35.47 -2.21
N ALA A 570 37.36 -34.49 -1.71
CA ALA A 570 37.71 -33.77 -0.50
C ALA A 570 37.71 -34.69 0.73
N VAL A 571 36.73 -35.57 0.87
CA VAL A 571 36.71 -36.58 1.96
C VAL A 571 37.82 -37.61 1.78
N GLU A 572 38.13 -38.04 0.56
CA GLU A 572 39.28 -38.92 0.26
C GLU A 572 40.61 -38.27 0.66
N ALA A 573 40.79 -36.98 0.34
CA ALA A 573 42.00 -36.23 0.67
C ALA A 573 42.16 -35.97 2.18
N LEU A 574 41.05 -35.77 2.89
CA LEU A 574 41.04 -35.53 4.34
C LEU A 574 41.02 -36.83 5.16
N GLY A 575 40.70 -37.97 4.54
CA GLY A 575 40.59 -39.29 5.18
C GLY A 575 39.31 -39.47 5.99
N GLN A 576 39.12 -38.64 7.02
CA GLN A 576 37.87 -38.52 7.78
C GLN A 576 37.58 -37.03 7.98
N ALA A 577 36.37 -36.58 7.65
CA ALA A 577 36.05 -35.16 7.69
C ALA A 577 34.61 -34.88 8.13
N THR A 578 34.44 -33.79 8.87
CA THR A 578 33.16 -33.16 9.13
C THR A 578 32.69 -32.34 7.93
N PRO A 579 31.39 -32.05 7.79
CA PRO A 579 30.87 -31.14 6.76
C PRO A 579 31.56 -29.77 6.75
N GLU A 580 32.00 -29.29 7.91
CA GLU A 580 32.74 -28.05 8.09
C GLU A 580 34.13 -28.13 7.46
N GLU A 581 34.89 -29.20 7.73
CA GLU A 581 36.23 -29.41 7.18
C GLU A 581 36.20 -29.61 5.67
N VAL A 582 35.19 -30.32 5.14
CA VAL A 582 34.99 -30.45 3.68
C VAL A 582 34.69 -29.09 3.05
N ALA A 583 33.85 -28.26 3.68
CA ALA A 583 33.54 -26.93 3.18
C ALA A 583 34.75 -25.98 3.22
N GLU A 584 35.61 -26.11 4.24
CA GLU A 584 36.85 -25.32 4.36
C GLU A 584 37.90 -25.76 3.33
N TYR A 585 38.06 -27.07 3.12
CA TYR A 585 38.96 -27.63 2.11
C TYR A 585 38.58 -27.19 0.69
N LEU A 586 37.30 -27.28 0.33
CA LEU A 586 36.81 -26.85 -0.99
C LEU A 586 36.96 -25.33 -1.18
N ARG A 587 36.75 -24.54 -0.11
CA ARG A 587 36.99 -23.09 -0.13
C ARG A 587 38.46 -22.76 -0.40
N GLY A 588 39.39 -23.54 0.15
CA GLY A 588 40.82 -23.43 -0.13
C GLY A 588 41.20 -23.68 -1.60
N GLN A 589 40.37 -24.42 -2.34
CA GLN A 589 40.52 -24.69 -3.77
C GLN A 589 39.74 -23.72 -4.67
N GLY A 590 39.14 -22.67 -4.09
CA GLY A 590 38.36 -21.68 -4.84
C GLY A 590 36.87 -22.04 -5.01
N GLU A 591 36.38 -23.10 -4.37
CA GLU A 591 34.99 -23.54 -4.42
C GLU A 591 34.26 -23.27 -3.11
N ALA A 592 33.52 -22.15 -3.06
CA ALA A 592 32.72 -21.77 -1.90
C ALA A 592 31.34 -22.46 -1.94
N LEU A 593 31.23 -23.65 -1.35
CA LEU A 593 29.94 -24.32 -1.16
C LEU A 593 29.31 -23.97 0.20
N HIS A 594 27.99 -23.83 0.22
CA HIS A 594 27.25 -23.61 1.47
C HIS A 594 27.24 -24.90 2.31
N LYS A 595 27.39 -24.77 3.63
CA LYS A 595 27.47 -25.90 4.58
C LYS A 595 26.30 -26.89 4.44
N ARG A 596 25.10 -26.38 4.17
CA ARG A 596 23.88 -27.19 3.96
C ARG A 596 23.97 -28.04 2.69
N THR A 597 24.56 -27.52 1.63
CA THR A 597 24.79 -28.22 0.35
C THR A 597 25.83 -29.32 0.52
N VAL A 598 26.92 -29.05 1.24
CA VAL A 598 27.95 -30.05 1.57
C VAL A 598 27.34 -31.19 2.39
N TYR A 599 26.54 -30.86 3.41
CA TYR A 599 25.85 -31.86 4.23
C TYR A 599 24.87 -32.73 3.41
N HIS A 600 24.10 -32.12 2.51
CA HIS A 600 23.16 -32.83 1.65
C HIS A 600 23.87 -33.87 0.78
N TYR A 601 24.92 -33.48 0.05
CA TYR A 601 25.66 -34.43 -0.80
C TYR A 601 26.47 -35.47 -0.02
N LEU A 602 26.97 -35.15 1.18
CA LEU A 602 27.60 -36.16 2.07
C LEU A 602 26.57 -37.20 2.54
N ALA A 603 25.34 -36.78 2.84
CA ALA A 603 24.26 -37.69 3.21
C ALA A 603 23.83 -38.58 2.04
N GLU A 604 23.75 -38.04 0.82
CA GLU A 604 23.48 -38.84 -0.38
C GLU A 604 24.60 -39.85 -0.67
N LEU A 605 25.87 -39.42 -0.64
CA LEU A 605 27.03 -40.30 -0.84
C LEU A 605 27.07 -41.43 0.20
N HIS A 606 26.60 -41.17 1.41
CA HIS A 606 26.43 -42.18 2.44
C HIS A 606 25.26 -43.13 2.16
N ALA A 607 24.11 -42.61 1.73
CA ALA A 607 22.97 -43.44 1.32
C ALA A 607 23.30 -44.34 0.12
N GLU A 608 24.18 -43.88 -0.77
CA GLU A 608 24.73 -44.64 -1.91
C GLU A 608 25.83 -45.63 -1.50
N GLY A 609 26.25 -45.64 -0.24
CA GLY A 609 27.30 -46.53 0.27
C GLY A 609 28.73 -46.15 -0.13
N ARG A 610 28.95 -44.96 -0.73
CA ARG A 610 30.29 -44.47 -1.10
C ARG A 610 31.05 -43.88 0.09
N LEU A 611 30.33 -43.37 1.08
CA LEU A 611 30.86 -42.88 2.35
C LEU A 611 30.23 -43.63 3.53
N GLU A 612 30.98 -43.80 4.60
CA GLU A 612 30.48 -44.21 5.91
C GLU A 612 30.39 -43.00 6.84
N ARG A 613 29.50 -43.08 7.83
CA ARG A 613 29.21 -41.97 8.74
C ARG A 613 29.24 -42.46 10.18
N GLU A 614 30.07 -41.83 11.01
CA GLU A 614 30.12 -42.03 12.46
C GLU A 614 29.58 -40.80 13.22
N GLY A 615 28.92 -41.04 14.35
CA GLY A 615 28.42 -40.01 15.27
C GLY A 615 26.93 -40.15 15.63
N SER A 616 26.59 -39.73 16.86
CA SER A 616 25.21 -39.73 17.38
C SER A 616 24.59 -38.34 17.32
N ARG A 617 23.27 -38.29 17.06
CA ARG A 617 22.50 -37.04 16.95
C ARG A 617 22.25 -36.47 18.36
N GLY A 618 23.15 -35.64 18.86
CA GLY A 618 23.05 -34.99 20.17
C GLY A 618 23.95 -33.75 20.29
N ARG A 619 23.51 -32.74 21.08
CA ARG A 619 24.17 -31.43 21.22
C ARG A 619 25.67 -31.59 21.52
N GLY A 620 26.50 -31.29 20.51
CA GLY A 620 27.95 -31.15 20.62
C GLY A 620 28.80 -32.07 19.74
N GLY A 621 28.24 -33.13 19.12
CA GLY A 621 28.97 -34.02 18.22
C GLY A 621 28.47 -33.90 16.77
N GLY A 622 29.31 -33.37 15.86
CA GLY A 622 29.05 -33.37 14.42
C GLY A 622 29.22 -34.77 13.82
N TYR A 623 28.55 -35.04 12.69
CA TYR A 623 28.78 -36.27 11.92
C TYR A 623 30.15 -36.21 11.24
N VAL A 624 30.91 -37.29 11.31
CA VAL A 624 32.17 -37.46 10.57
C VAL A 624 31.95 -38.46 9.44
N PHE A 625 32.40 -38.11 8.24
CA PHE A 625 32.29 -38.93 7.04
C PHE A 625 33.67 -39.43 6.60
N TYR A 626 33.76 -40.66 6.13
CA TYR A 626 34.98 -41.26 5.61
C TYR A 626 34.71 -42.24 4.48
N CYS A 627 35.69 -42.46 3.62
CA CYS A 627 35.52 -43.31 2.44
C CYS A 627 35.46 -44.79 2.82
N ASN A 628 34.54 -45.52 2.20
CA ASN A 628 34.41 -46.94 2.42
C ASN A 628 35.63 -47.66 1.81
N SER A 629 36.54 -48.15 2.65
CA SER A 629 37.77 -48.83 2.19
C SER A 629 37.53 -50.27 1.71
N ALA A 630 36.28 -50.74 1.70
CA ALA A 630 35.90 -52.09 1.29
C ALA A 630 35.07 -52.14 0.00
N LYS A 631 35.48 -51.43 -1.07
CA LYS A 631 35.09 -51.72 -2.48
C LYS A 631 35.87 -50.84 -3.48
N VAL A 632 37.19 -50.90 -3.45
CA VAL A 632 38.02 -50.42 -4.57
C VAL A 632 38.79 -51.63 -5.09
N GLN A 633 38.26 -52.30 -6.12
CA GLN A 633 39.15 -53.08 -6.97
C GLN A 633 39.97 -52.07 -7.79
N PRO A 634 41.32 -52.11 -7.72
CA PRO A 634 42.14 -51.18 -8.45
C PRO A 634 42.10 -51.52 -9.94
N LEU A 635 41.67 -50.54 -10.76
CA LEU A 635 42.15 -50.46 -12.13
C LEU A 635 43.66 -50.20 -12.05
N ASN A 636 44.44 -51.26 -12.25
CA ASN A 636 45.89 -51.18 -12.18
C ASN A 636 46.42 -50.26 -13.30
N PRO A 637 47.42 -49.41 -13.02
CA PRO A 637 47.97 -48.45 -13.99
C PRO A 637 49.00 -49.14 -14.90
N LEU A 638 48.92 -48.88 -16.21
CA LEU A 638 49.98 -49.24 -17.14
C LEU A 638 51.23 -48.37 -16.87
N HIS A 639 52.28 -49.04 -16.42
CA HIS A 639 53.66 -48.56 -16.48
C HIS A 639 54.10 -48.36 -17.94
N TYR A 640 54.75 -47.23 -18.21
CA TYR A 640 55.62 -47.07 -19.38
C TYR A 640 56.90 -47.91 -19.19
N CYS A 641 57.23 -48.81 -20.12
CA CYS A 641 58.52 -48.83 -20.85
C CYS A 641 58.69 -50.06 -21.77
N THR A 642 58.76 -49.76 -23.07
CA THR A 642 59.69 -50.28 -24.10
C THR A 642 59.73 -51.76 -24.51
N ILE A 643 59.76 -51.92 -25.84
CA ILE A 643 60.37 -52.97 -26.70
C ILE A 643 59.36 -53.83 -27.49
N ALA A 644 59.23 -53.40 -28.75
CA ALA A 644 59.28 -54.20 -29.98
C ALA A 644 58.22 -55.27 -30.30
N GLN A 645 57.64 -55.03 -31.50
CA GLN A 645 57.48 -55.96 -32.61
C GLN A 645 56.28 -56.93 -32.68
N SER A 646 55.58 -56.77 -33.80
CA SER A 646 54.84 -57.78 -34.58
C SER A 646 53.55 -58.30 -33.96
N ALA A 647 52.52 -58.71 -34.68
CA ALA A 647 52.03 -58.56 -36.05
C ALA A 647 50.63 -59.22 -36.04
N ALA A 648 49.82 -58.92 -37.06
CA ALA A 648 48.67 -59.71 -37.52
C ALA A 648 47.31 -59.55 -36.80
N ASP A 649 46.42 -58.82 -37.50
CA ASP A 649 45.01 -59.15 -37.83
C ASP A 649 44.80 -60.68 -38.03
N PRO A 650 43.59 -61.32 -37.89
CA PRO A 650 42.33 -60.85 -38.47
C PRO A 650 40.95 -61.29 -37.86
N PHE A 651 39.90 -60.55 -38.25
CA PHE A 651 38.53 -60.94 -38.68
C PHE A 651 37.72 -62.17 -38.16
N GLU A 652 36.38 -62.00 -38.30
CA GLU A 652 35.28 -62.99 -38.42
C GLU A 652 34.71 -63.60 -37.12
N LYS A 653 33.41 -63.90 -36.91
CA LYS A 653 32.16 -64.05 -37.69
C LYS A 653 31.01 -64.18 -36.64
N VAL A 654 29.85 -63.51 -36.73
CA VAL A 654 28.61 -63.88 -37.46
C VAL A 654 27.69 -64.93 -36.78
N ARG A 655 26.36 -64.64 -36.82
CA ARG A 655 25.13 -65.48 -36.74
C ARG A 655 24.60 -65.85 -35.34
N ASN A 656 23.39 -65.44 -34.93
CA ASN A 656 21.99 -65.71 -35.38
C ASN A 656 21.33 -66.72 -34.43
N CYS A 657 20.20 -66.35 -33.80
CA CYS A 657 18.96 -67.14 -33.85
C CYS A 657 17.79 -66.40 -33.21
N GLU A 658 16.72 -66.26 -34.00
CA GLU A 658 15.35 -65.92 -33.60
C GLU A 658 14.66 -67.14 -32.94
N THR A 659 13.69 -66.93 -32.04
CA THR A 659 12.40 -67.67 -31.91
C THR A 659 11.63 -67.22 -30.64
N ALA A 660 10.30 -67.03 -30.77
CA ALA A 660 9.30 -66.68 -29.74
C ALA A 660 8.44 -67.93 -29.36
N PRO A 661 7.29 -67.91 -28.63
CA PRO A 661 6.79 -67.17 -27.44
C PRO A 661 6.17 -68.10 -26.32
N GLU A 662 5.60 -67.49 -25.25
CA GLU A 662 4.55 -67.94 -24.28
C GLU A 662 4.71 -69.13 -23.28
N ARG A 663 4.41 -68.80 -21.99
CA ARG A 663 3.78 -69.57 -20.88
C ARG A 663 4.60 -69.67 -19.58
N LEU A 664 4.09 -69.09 -18.49
CA LEU A 664 3.73 -69.82 -17.24
C LEU A 664 3.19 -68.85 -16.17
N VAL A 665 1.94 -69.08 -15.78
CA VAL A 665 1.26 -68.59 -14.57
C VAL A 665 1.23 -69.76 -13.57
N SER A 666 1.63 -69.56 -12.31
CA SER A 666 1.02 -70.13 -11.09
C SER A 666 2.00 -70.16 -9.90
N SER A 667 1.58 -69.59 -8.76
CA SER A 667 1.95 -69.87 -7.35
C SER A 667 1.93 -68.53 -6.59
N LEU A 668 1.08 -68.18 -5.61
CA LEU A 668 0.36 -68.93 -4.60
C LEU A 668 -0.82 -68.08 -4.05
N PHE A 669 -2.02 -68.67 -3.98
CA PHE A 669 -3.07 -68.45 -2.98
C PHE A 669 -3.45 -69.85 -2.45
N PRO A 670 -3.85 -70.06 -1.18
CA PRO A 670 -5.30 -70.00 -0.82
C PRO A 670 -5.56 -69.46 0.62
N GLU A 671 -6.57 -68.61 0.85
CA GLU A 671 -7.98 -68.90 1.17
C GLU A 671 -8.25 -69.77 2.42
N GLY A 672 -9.08 -69.25 3.35
CA GLY A 672 -9.82 -70.06 4.31
C GLY A 672 -10.27 -69.37 5.61
N ASP A 673 -11.50 -68.86 5.62
CA ASP A 673 -12.31 -68.46 6.78
C ASP A 673 -12.47 -69.57 7.86
N LEU A 674 -12.67 -69.17 9.13
CA LEU A 674 -13.80 -69.53 10.01
C LEU A 674 -13.48 -69.40 11.54
N ARG A 675 -14.22 -68.47 12.18
CA ARG A 675 -14.95 -68.55 13.47
C ARG A 675 -14.23 -68.58 14.85
N GLU A 676 -14.66 -67.59 15.65
CA GLU A 676 -15.06 -67.60 17.08
C GLU A 676 -14.05 -67.99 18.17
N ASN A 677 -13.66 -67.02 19.04
CA ASN A 677 -14.19 -66.96 20.41
C ASN A 677 -13.71 -65.74 21.24
N LYS A 678 -14.57 -65.39 22.20
CA LYS A 678 -14.53 -64.27 23.17
C LYS A 678 -13.56 -64.49 24.34
N LEU A 679 -13.20 -63.35 24.99
CA LEU A 679 -12.79 -63.12 26.40
C LEU A 679 -11.40 -63.71 26.78
N THR A 680 -10.47 -63.02 27.43
CA THR A 680 -10.55 -62.21 28.67
C THR A 680 -9.35 -61.25 28.84
N ASP A 681 -9.54 -60.24 29.70
CA ASP A 681 -8.54 -59.35 30.30
C ASP A 681 -7.31 -60.07 30.90
N ALA A 682 -6.12 -59.48 30.71
CA ALA A 682 -5.13 -59.19 31.76
C ALA A 682 -3.94 -58.39 31.19
N ASP A 683 -3.41 -57.51 32.03
CA ASP A 683 -2.10 -56.85 32.00
C ASP A 683 -1.92 -55.56 31.19
N THR A 684 -2.15 -54.46 31.90
CA THR A 684 -1.67 -53.10 31.65
C THR A 684 -0.14 -53.01 31.68
N PRO A 685 0.51 -52.37 30.69
CA PRO A 685 1.81 -51.72 30.82
C PRO A 685 1.70 -50.18 30.72
N PRO A 686 2.75 -49.43 31.07
CA PRO A 686 2.66 -48.25 31.93
C PRO A 686 2.31 -46.94 31.22
N THR A 687 1.78 -46.00 32.01
CA THR A 687 1.51 -44.61 31.64
C THR A 687 2.80 -43.85 31.24
N PRO A 688 2.78 -43.08 30.15
CA PRO A 688 3.88 -42.18 29.78
C PRO A 688 3.96 -40.97 30.71
N PRO A 689 5.13 -40.31 30.83
CA PRO A 689 5.33 -39.20 31.75
C PRO A 689 4.51 -37.97 31.33
N GLU A 690 3.92 -37.29 32.32
CA GLU A 690 3.18 -36.04 32.13
C GLU A 690 4.04 -34.99 31.43
N SER A 691 3.63 -34.62 30.22
CA SER A 691 4.21 -33.55 29.41
C SER A 691 3.88 -32.18 30.01
N SER A 692 4.83 -31.25 29.88
CA SER A 692 4.76 -29.83 30.25
C SER A 692 3.55 -29.03 29.71
N ASP A 693 2.73 -29.62 28.84
CA ASP A 693 1.55 -28.98 28.27
C ASP A 693 0.34 -28.94 29.23
N SER A 694 0.19 -29.89 30.17
CA SER A 694 -0.98 -29.94 31.06
C SER A 694 -0.99 -28.77 32.08
N ALA A 695 0.18 -28.38 32.57
CA ALA A 695 0.37 -27.24 33.47
C ALA A 695 0.10 -25.90 32.76
N LEU A 696 0.46 -25.80 31.47
CA LEU A 696 0.27 -24.63 30.62
C LEU A 696 -1.22 -24.34 30.34
N THR A 697 -2.01 -25.38 30.05
CA THR A 697 -3.47 -25.26 29.91
C THR A 697 -4.15 -24.88 31.21
N THR A 698 -3.63 -25.34 32.35
CA THR A 698 -4.21 -25.05 33.68
C THR A 698 -4.00 -23.59 34.09
N GLN A 699 -2.82 -23.01 33.82
CA GLN A 699 -2.55 -21.58 34.08
C GLN A 699 -3.38 -20.64 33.21
N THR A 700 -3.55 -20.99 31.92
CA THR A 700 -4.35 -20.19 30.98
C THR A 700 -5.83 -20.19 31.39
N ALA A 701 -6.37 -21.35 31.78
CA ALA A 701 -7.73 -21.47 32.29
C ALA A 701 -7.96 -20.72 33.62
N GLN A 702 -6.96 -20.69 34.52
CA GLN A 702 -7.01 -19.93 35.77
C GLN A 702 -7.00 -18.41 35.52
N ALA A 703 -6.18 -17.93 34.58
CA ALA A 703 -6.11 -16.51 34.22
C ALA A 703 -7.39 -16.01 33.53
N ILE A 704 -7.98 -16.80 32.62
CA ILE A 704 -9.30 -16.50 32.01
C ILE A 704 -10.39 -16.47 33.09
N ASN A 705 -10.38 -17.41 34.03
CA ASN A 705 -11.32 -17.39 35.16
C ASN A 705 -11.16 -16.16 36.06
N ALA A 706 -9.94 -15.67 36.28
CA ALA A 706 -9.71 -14.44 37.03
C ALA A 706 -10.25 -13.21 36.29
N LEU A 707 -10.16 -13.17 34.95
CA LEU A 707 -10.71 -12.08 34.12
C LEU A 707 -12.23 -12.02 34.13
N ARG A 708 -12.93 -13.14 34.39
CA ARG A 708 -14.40 -13.17 34.54
C ARG A 708 -14.91 -12.26 35.67
N THR A 709 -14.10 -12.04 36.71
CA THR A 709 -14.46 -11.17 37.85
C THR A 709 -14.24 -9.68 37.57
N CYS A 710 -13.65 -9.34 36.41
CA CYS A 710 -13.42 -7.96 35.97
C CYS A 710 -14.52 -7.42 35.05
N ALA A 711 -15.43 -8.27 34.57
CA ALA A 711 -16.55 -7.82 33.76
C ALA A 711 -17.58 -7.11 34.64
N LEU A 712 -17.88 -5.85 34.29
CA LEU A 712 -18.91 -5.08 34.98
C LEU A 712 -20.30 -5.72 34.72
N PRO A 713 -21.18 -5.82 35.74
CA PRO A 713 -22.54 -6.29 35.53
C PRO A 713 -23.30 -5.33 34.61
N SER A 714 -24.07 -5.87 33.67
CA SER A 714 -24.82 -5.11 32.66
C SER A 714 -25.98 -4.26 33.22
N ASP A 715 -26.26 -4.36 34.52
CA ASP A 715 -27.34 -3.64 35.18
C ASP A 715 -26.79 -2.80 36.35
N ALA A 716 -26.37 -1.56 36.05
CA ALA A 716 -26.12 -0.54 37.07
C ALA A 716 -26.56 0.83 36.56
N GLU A 717 -27.86 1.13 36.75
CA GLU A 717 -28.37 2.50 36.73
C GLU A 717 -27.72 3.31 37.87
N SER A 718 -26.70 4.13 37.56
CA SER A 718 -26.49 5.47 38.18
C SER A 718 -25.29 6.21 37.53
N PRO A 719 -25.43 7.45 37.04
CA PRO A 719 -24.38 8.15 36.28
C PRO A 719 -23.25 8.81 37.11
N ASP A 720 -23.15 8.56 38.42
CA ASP A 720 -22.42 9.46 39.34
C ASP A 720 -21.06 8.95 39.89
N ASN A 721 -20.35 7.99 39.26
CA ASN A 721 -19.03 7.59 39.79
C ASN A 721 -17.98 7.08 38.76
N PRO A 722 -17.29 7.96 38.02
CA PRO A 722 -16.27 7.61 37.03
C PRO A 722 -15.01 6.95 37.62
N VAL A 723 -14.77 7.05 38.93
CA VAL A 723 -13.56 6.49 39.59
C VAL A 723 -13.59 4.95 39.67
N ARG A 724 -14.77 4.34 39.52
CA ARG A 724 -14.96 2.88 39.68
C ARG A 724 -14.68 2.10 38.38
N GLU A 725 -14.82 2.72 37.21
CA GLU A 725 -14.60 2.10 35.90
C GLU A 725 -13.11 2.00 35.54
N ASP A 726 -12.33 3.07 35.77
CA ASP A 726 -10.87 3.09 35.54
C ASP A 726 -10.10 2.03 36.34
N SER A 727 -10.54 1.78 37.58
CA SER A 727 -9.93 0.77 38.47
C SER A 727 -10.15 -0.67 37.96
N ALA A 728 -11.28 -0.93 37.29
CA ALA A 728 -11.63 -2.26 36.79
C ALA A 728 -10.87 -2.58 35.50
N LEU A 729 -10.75 -1.60 34.58
CA LEU A 729 -9.98 -1.73 33.35
C LEU A 729 -8.50 -1.97 33.63
N THR A 730 -7.92 -1.17 34.53
CA THR A 730 -6.51 -1.31 34.92
C THR A 730 -6.22 -2.71 35.48
N THR A 731 -7.16 -3.26 36.25
CA THR A 731 -7.07 -4.63 36.78
C THR A 731 -7.20 -5.68 35.65
N ALA A 732 -8.07 -5.45 34.67
CA ALA A 732 -8.22 -6.32 33.51
C ALA A 732 -6.97 -6.36 32.63
N TYR A 733 -6.37 -5.20 32.34
CA TYR A 733 -5.09 -5.10 31.62
C TYR A 733 -3.98 -5.88 32.33
N THR A 734 -3.84 -5.68 33.64
CA THR A 734 -2.82 -6.37 34.44
C THR A 734 -2.99 -7.89 34.38
N ARG A 735 -4.24 -8.39 34.43
CA ARG A 735 -4.54 -9.82 34.39
C ARG A 735 -4.41 -10.42 32.99
N ALA A 736 -4.84 -9.70 31.95
CA ALA A 736 -4.70 -10.14 30.56
C ALA A 736 -3.24 -10.11 30.11
N ARG A 737 -2.42 -9.20 30.64
CA ARG A 737 -0.97 -9.17 30.40
C ARG A 737 -0.29 -10.47 30.82
N ALA A 738 -0.75 -11.13 31.88
CA ALA A 738 -0.20 -12.40 32.34
C ALA A 738 -0.42 -13.56 31.36
N LEU A 739 -1.34 -13.42 30.39
CA LEU A 739 -1.57 -14.37 29.31
C LEU A 739 -0.57 -14.20 28.16
N TYR A 740 0.05 -13.03 28.05
CA TYR A 740 0.87 -12.70 26.89
C TYR A 740 2.16 -13.52 26.85
N ARG A 741 2.44 -14.08 25.67
CA ARG A 741 3.73 -14.69 25.35
C ARG A 741 4.41 -13.88 24.25
N PRO A 742 5.73 -13.62 24.34
CA PRO A 742 6.42 -12.85 23.32
C PRO A 742 6.25 -13.48 21.94
N ALA A 743 5.56 -12.78 21.04
CA ALA A 743 5.41 -13.14 19.64
C ALA A 743 6.21 -12.15 18.79
N GLY A 744 7.08 -12.66 17.91
CA GLY A 744 8.02 -11.84 17.14
C GLY A 744 7.34 -10.74 16.32
N ASP A 745 6.15 -11.03 15.78
CA ASP A 745 5.40 -10.11 14.91
C ASP A 745 4.84 -8.90 15.70
N ILE A 746 4.30 -9.13 16.90
CA ILE A 746 3.74 -8.07 17.75
C ILE A 746 4.84 -7.21 18.37
N GLU A 747 5.94 -7.82 18.82
CA GLU A 747 7.08 -7.05 19.37
C GLU A 747 7.73 -6.18 18.31
N ALA A 748 7.85 -6.64 17.06
CA ALA A 748 8.34 -5.83 15.95
C ALA A 748 7.44 -4.61 15.65
N ILE A 749 6.12 -4.77 15.80
CA ILE A 749 5.14 -3.68 15.63
C ILE A 749 5.27 -2.67 16.78
N ILE A 750 5.36 -3.13 18.02
CA ILE A 750 5.51 -2.26 19.19
C ILE A 750 6.83 -1.48 19.11
N GLU A 751 7.94 -2.14 18.79
CA GLU A 751 9.23 -1.46 18.61
C GLU A 751 9.19 -0.39 17.52
N ARG A 752 8.45 -0.63 16.43
CA ARG A 752 8.27 0.34 15.35
C ARG A 752 7.45 1.55 15.80
N LEU A 753 6.37 1.32 16.56
CA LEU A 753 5.50 2.39 17.08
C LEU A 753 6.19 3.22 18.18
N GLN A 754 7.00 2.58 19.04
CA GLN A 754 7.80 3.27 20.06
C GLN A 754 8.91 4.15 19.45
N ARG A 755 9.46 3.76 18.29
CA ARG A 755 10.48 4.54 17.55
C ARG A 755 9.88 5.63 16.65
N ASN A 756 8.56 5.81 16.63
CA ASN A 756 7.91 6.83 15.80
C ASN A 756 8.28 8.25 16.29
N PRO A 757 8.89 9.10 15.44
CA PRO A 757 9.36 10.43 15.84
C PRO A 757 8.25 11.47 16.03
N GLU A 758 7.04 11.25 15.51
CA GLU A 758 5.90 12.17 15.67
C GLU A 758 5.08 11.87 16.93
N TYR A 759 4.81 10.59 17.21
CA TYR A 759 4.03 10.13 18.35
C TYR A 759 4.58 8.78 18.85
N PRO A 760 5.58 8.78 19.75
CA PRO A 760 6.13 7.54 20.28
C PRO A 760 5.11 6.88 21.22
N LEU A 761 4.78 5.62 20.94
CA LEU A 761 3.93 4.82 21.80
C LEU A 761 4.55 4.73 23.21
N SER A 762 3.78 5.03 24.25
CA SER A 762 4.27 4.91 25.63
C SER A 762 4.45 3.45 26.05
N GLU A 763 5.29 3.17 27.05
CA GLU A 763 5.44 1.79 27.55
C GLU A 763 4.13 1.27 28.18
N ASP A 764 3.33 2.15 28.79
CA ASP A 764 2.01 1.79 29.34
C ASP A 764 1.05 1.33 28.24
N GLU A 765 0.96 2.07 27.13
CA GLU A 765 0.13 1.67 25.98
C GLU A 765 0.65 0.42 25.30
N ALA A 766 1.98 0.24 25.21
CA ALA A 766 2.57 -0.99 24.70
C ALA A 766 2.20 -2.20 25.58
N GLU A 767 2.12 -2.04 26.90
CA GLU A 767 1.64 -3.09 27.80
C GLU A 767 0.15 -3.37 27.61
N ARG A 768 -0.69 -2.35 27.42
CA ARG A 768 -2.11 -2.52 27.11
C ARG A 768 -2.34 -3.24 25.78
N MET A 769 -1.58 -2.91 24.73
CA MET A 769 -1.63 -3.60 23.44
C MET A 769 -1.33 -5.08 23.57
N ARG A 770 -0.27 -5.44 24.32
CA ARG A 770 0.09 -6.84 24.56
C ARG A 770 -1.00 -7.58 25.33
N ALA A 771 -1.67 -6.90 26.28
CA ALA A 771 -2.76 -7.48 27.04
C ALA A 771 -4.02 -7.72 26.17
N VAL A 772 -4.41 -6.79 25.30
CA VAL A 772 -5.53 -6.98 24.35
C VAL A 772 -5.23 -8.14 23.40
N TYR A 773 -4.03 -8.16 22.80
CA TYR A 773 -3.62 -9.24 21.90
C TYR A 773 -3.66 -10.61 22.59
N ALA A 774 -3.14 -10.71 23.82
CA ALA A 774 -3.13 -11.95 24.57
C ALA A 774 -4.53 -12.46 24.89
N LEU A 775 -5.46 -11.56 25.22
CA LEU A 775 -6.84 -11.92 25.48
C LEU A 775 -7.55 -12.38 24.19
N ALA A 776 -7.39 -11.66 23.08
CA ALA A 776 -7.93 -12.06 21.78
C ALA A 776 -7.39 -13.43 21.33
N GLU A 777 -6.09 -13.68 21.48
CA GLU A 777 -5.45 -14.96 21.18
C GLU A 777 -6.03 -16.09 22.05
N SER A 778 -6.24 -15.84 23.35
CA SER A 778 -6.83 -16.82 24.27
C SER A 778 -8.29 -17.17 23.95
N LEU A 779 -8.99 -16.27 23.25
CA LEU A 779 -10.37 -16.46 22.78
C LEU A 779 -10.45 -16.97 21.33
N GLY A 780 -9.30 -17.25 20.70
CA GLY A 780 -9.25 -17.75 19.32
C GLY A 780 -9.49 -16.69 18.25
N TYR A 781 -9.12 -15.44 18.52
CA TYR A 781 -9.28 -14.28 17.63
C TYR A 781 -10.75 -14.06 17.22
N PRO A 782 -11.63 -13.69 18.15
CA PRO A 782 -13.04 -13.48 17.83
C PRO A 782 -13.21 -12.28 16.89
N ALA A 783 -14.30 -12.28 16.11
CA ALA A 783 -14.71 -11.07 15.40
C ALA A 783 -15.12 -9.99 16.42
N LEU A 784 -14.75 -8.74 16.16
CA LEU A 784 -15.03 -7.60 17.03
C LEU A 784 -15.50 -6.40 16.21
N GLU A 785 -16.61 -5.79 16.62
CA GLU A 785 -17.07 -4.51 16.08
C GLU A 785 -16.91 -3.44 17.16
N LEU A 786 -16.29 -2.31 16.78
CA LEU A 786 -16.13 -1.11 17.61
C LEU A 786 -16.81 0.06 16.88
N PRO A 787 -18.13 0.25 17.09
CA PRO A 787 -18.93 1.21 16.32
C PRO A 787 -18.48 2.67 16.48
N ASP A 788 -18.07 3.05 17.70
CA ASP A 788 -17.59 4.41 18.00
C ASP A 788 -16.29 4.77 17.28
N TRP A 789 -15.58 3.75 16.78
CA TRP A 789 -14.34 3.86 16.00
C TRP A 789 -14.50 3.47 14.54
N ASN A 790 -15.73 3.09 14.14
CA ASN A 790 -16.05 2.53 12.82
C ASN A 790 -15.07 1.43 12.38
N LEU A 791 -14.66 0.58 13.33
CA LEU A 791 -13.65 -0.46 13.13
C LEU A 791 -14.29 -1.84 13.32
N ALA A 792 -14.14 -2.70 12.30
CA ALA A 792 -14.49 -4.11 12.38
C ALA A 792 -13.21 -4.96 12.23
N ILE A 793 -13.01 -5.90 13.15
CA ILE A 793 -11.89 -6.83 13.16
C ILE A 793 -12.46 -8.22 12.90
N ASP A 794 -12.05 -8.85 11.81
CA ASP A 794 -12.49 -10.20 11.45
C ASP A 794 -11.84 -11.27 12.34
N ALA A 795 -12.42 -12.47 12.34
CA ALA A 795 -12.06 -13.56 13.23
C ALA A 795 -10.76 -14.30 12.83
N THR A 796 -9.70 -13.56 12.48
CA THR A 796 -8.39 -14.13 12.13
C THR A 796 -7.24 -13.44 12.86
N ARG A 797 -6.14 -14.18 13.08
CA ARG A 797 -4.91 -13.64 13.65
C ARG A 797 -4.37 -12.44 12.87
N VAL A 798 -4.48 -12.48 11.54
CA VAL A 798 -3.90 -11.46 10.65
C VAL A 798 -4.64 -10.13 10.84
N ASP A 799 -5.96 -10.17 10.91
CA ASP A 799 -6.80 -8.98 11.08
C ASP A 799 -6.57 -8.33 12.45
N TRP A 800 -6.44 -9.13 13.50
CA TRP A 800 -6.06 -8.65 14.83
C TRP A 800 -4.69 -8.00 14.88
N VAL A 801 -3.67 -8.60 14.24
CA VAL A 801 -2.32 -8.02 14.16
C VAL A 801 -2.32 -6.69 13.39
N ASN A 802 -3.14 -6.59 12.34
CA ASN A 802 -3.29 -5.37 11.54
C ASN A 802 -4.10 -4.27 12.24
N ALA A 803 -5.06 -4.64 13.08
CA ALA A 803 -5.90 -3.70 13.82
C ALA A 803 -5.19 -3.08 15.03
N LEU A 804 -4.27 -3.79 15.69
CA LEU A 804 -3.59 -3.31 16.90
C LEU A 804 -2.87 -1.96 16.75
N PRO A 805 -2.12 -1.67 15.66
CA PRO A 805 -1.55 -0.34 15.43
C PRO A 805 -2.58 0.77 15.29
N VAL A 806 -3.81 0.45 14.87
CA VAL A 806 -4.92 1.40 14.70
C VAL A 806 -5.59 1.69 16.04
N LEU A 807 -5.70 0.68 16.90
CA LEU A 807 -6.21 0.81 18.27
C LEU A 807 -5.24 1.56 19.19
N ALA A 808 -3.94 1.41 18.95
CA ALA A 808 -2.87 2.00 19.76
C ALA A 808 -2.93 3.53 19.78
N GLY A 809 -2.79 4.14 20.96
CA GLY A 809 -2.79 5.60 21.11
C GLY A 809 -4.18 6.25 21.09
N THR A 810 -5.25 5.45 21.25
CA THR A 810 -6.64 5.90 21.31
C THR A 810 -7.41 5.14 22.40
N ASP A 811 -8.56 5.67 22.83
CA ASP A 811 -9.45 4.99 23.78
C ASP A 811 -10.09 3.71 23.18
N ALA A 812 -9.92 3.47 21.87
CA ALA A 812 -10.37 2.25 21.19
C ALA A 812 -9.76 0.97 21.78
N LEU A 813 -8.57 1.07 22.37
CA LEU A 813 -7.91 -0.05 23.03
C LEU A 813 -8.64 -0.47 24.30
N ASP A 814 -9.21 0.50 25.02
CA ASP A 814 -10.01 0.32 26.23
C ASP A 814 -11.39 -0.26 25.87
N ASP A 815 -12.02 0.23 24.79
CA ASP A 815 -13.27 -0.33 24.25
C ASP A 815 -13.10 -1.75 23.72
N ALA A 816 -11.97 -2.04 23.05
CA ALA A 816 -11.62 -3.39 22.60
C ALA A 816 -11.46 -4.36 23.79
N MET A 817 -10.80 -3.91 24.86
CA MET A 817 -10.65 -4.70 26.09
C MET A 817 -12.00 -4.98 26.73
N GLN A 818 -12.89 -4.00 26.84
CA GLN A 818 -14.24 -4.19 27.38
C GLN A 818 -15.08 -5.17 26.55
N ALA A 819 -15.04 -5.04 25.22
CA ALA A 819 -15.78 -5.91 24.33
C ALA A 819 -15.30 -7.37 24.41
N LEU A 820 -13.99 -7.60 24.52
CA LEU A 820 -13.42 -8.93 24.75
C LEU A 820 -13.84 -9.50 26.12
N LEU A 821 -13.81 -8.70 27.19
CA LEU A 821 -14.28 -9.12 28.52
C LEU A 821 -15.77 -9.50 28.52
N ALA A 822 -16.60 -8.78 27.76
CA ALA A 822 -18.01 -9.11 27.59
C ALA A 822 -18.21 -10.47 26.88
N GLN A 823 -17.30 -10.86 25.99
CA GLN A 823 -17.32 -12.19 25.36
C GLN A 823 -16.83 -13.29 26.32
N VAL A 824 -15.80 -13.01 27.14
CA VAL A 824 -15.38 -13.92 28.23
C VAL A 824 -16.55 -14.24 29.16
N SER A 825 -17.36 -13.24 29.51
CA SER A 825 -18.55 -13.41 30.37
C SER A 825 -19.71 -14.15 29.71
N ARG A 826 -19.94 -13.95 28.40
CA ARG A 826 -20.99 -14.66 27.64
C ARG A 826 -20.71 -16.15 27.46
N SER A 827 -19.43 -16.56 27.40
CA SER A 827 -19.04 -17.98 27.31
C SER A 827 -19.40 -18.85 28.53
N ALA A 828 -19.96 -18.28 29.60
CA ALA A 828 -20.32 -18.96 30.85
C ALA A 828 -21.79 -19.44 30.91
N GLY A 829 -22.63 -19.14 29.91
CA GLY A 829 -24.01 -19.61 29.83
C GLY A 829 -24.27 -20.31 28.49
N GLU A 830 -24.31 -21.64 28.52
CA GLU A 830 -24.57 -22.56 27.40
C GLU A 830 -23.40 -22.83 26.42
N PRO A 831 -23.17 -24.11 26.02
CA PRO A 831 -22.15 -24.44 25.03
C PRO A 831 -22.53 -23.87 23.66
N ALA A 832 -21.59 -23.17 23.02
CA ALA A 832 -21.79 -22.52 21.73
C ALA A 832 -22.16 -23.53 20.64
N GLU A 833 -23.44 -23.56 20.25
CA GLU A 833 -23.83 -24.00 18.91
C GLU A 833 -23.32 -22.96 17.91
N ALA A 834 -22.57 -23.45 16.92
CA ALA A 834 -22.14 -22.68 15.76
C ALA A 834 -23.34 -21.96 15.15
N THR A 835 -23.33 -20.63 15.19
CA THR A 835 -24.39 -19.81 14.62
C THR A 835 -24.27 -19.84 13.09
N GLN A 836 -24.84 -20.89 12.50
CA GLN A 836 -25.23 -20.87 11.09
C GLN A 836 -26.20 -19.70 10.89
N ARG A 837 -25.84 -18.81 9.95
CA ARG A 837 -26.75 -17.81 9.39
C ARG A 837 -28.07 -18.48 9.00
N LYS A 838 -29.14 -18.18 9.75
CA LYS A 838 -30.51 -18.47 9.31
C LYS A 838 -30.85 -17.50 8.18
N THR A 839 -30.88 -18.07 6.99
CA THR A 839 -31.60 -17.58 5.83
C THR A 839 -33.05 -17.26 6.22
N LEU A 840 -33.46 -16.02 5.98
CA LEU A 840 -34.87 -15.67 5.85
C LEU A 840 -35.38 -16.37 4.58
N ARG A 841 -36.22 -17.40 4.73
CA ARG A 841 -36.93 -18.04 3.62
C ARG A 841 -38.27 -17.34 3.37
N ASN A 842 -38.47 -17.01 2.09
CA ASN A 842 -39.76 -16.79 1.46
C ASN A 842 -40.71 -17.98 1.70
N GLY A 843 -41.99 -17.69 1.88
CA GLY A 843 -43.08 -18.68 1.82
C GLY A 843 -43.59 -18.89 0.38
N SER A 844 -44.00 -20.13 0.08
CA SER A 844 -44.73 -20.64 -1.12
C SER A 844 -44.03 -20.44 -2.48
N GLU A 845 -43.76 -21.43 -3.33
CA GLU A 845 -44.27 -22.80 -3.56
C GLU A 845 -43.18 -23.61 -4.29
N GLY A 846 -43.21 -24.93 -4.16
CA GLY A 846 -42.73 -25.84 -5.22
C GLY A 846 -41.45 -26.63 -4.97
N VAL A 847 -41.65 -27.91 -4.59
CA VAL A 847 -40.79 -29.07 -4.90
C VAL A 847 -39.59 -29.34 -3.97
N SER A 848 -39.82 -30.28 -3.04
CA SER A 848 -38.81 -31.15 -2.39
C SER A 848 -38.33 -32.24 -3.39
N PRO A 849 -37.35 -33.14 -3.12
CA PRO A 849 -36.88 -33.64 -1.81
C PRO A 849 -35.37 -34.00 -1.69
N ALA A 850 -34.98 -34.38 -0.46
CA ALA A 850 -34.06 -35.49 -0.12
C ALA A 850 -32.61 -35.44 -0.66
N SER A 851 -31.53 -35.73 0.07
CA SER A 851 -31.25 -36.18 1.44
C SER A 851 -29.72 -36.14 1.55
N ALA A 852 -29.16 -35.57 2.61
CA ALA A 852 -27.72 -35.62 2.93
C ALA A 852 -27.62 -35.32 4.43
N LEU A 853 -26.93 -36.04 5.30
CA LEU A 853 -25.91 -37.09 5.15
C LEU A 853 -25.92 -37.90 6.45
N GLN A 854 -25.81 -39.21 6.31
CA GLN A 854 -25.24 -40.10 7.30
C GLN A 854 -24.08 -40.83 6.61
N LEU A 855 -23.00 -41.05 7.35
CA LEU A 855 -21.84 -41.95 7.10
C LEU A 855 -20.48 -41.25 6.87
N THR A 856 -19.75 -41.16 7.99
CA THR A 856 -18.43 -41.78 8.27
C THR A 856 -17.35 -41.89 7.18
N LEU A 857 -16.19 -41.35 7.55
CA LEU A 857 -14.84 -41.76 7.19
C LEU A 857 -14.60 -43.28 7.30
N THR A 858 -13.90 -43.84 6.32
CA THR A 858 -12.80 -44.83 6.45
C THR A 858 -12.16 -44.96 5.06
N GLU A 859 -10.98 -44.37 4.88
CA GLU A 859 -9.68 -45.06 4.64
C GLU A 859 -9.59 -45.72 3.26
N VAL A 860 -8.45 -45.73 2.56
CA VAL A 860 -7.28 -46.53 2.92
C VAL A 860 -6.11 -46.08 2.01
N GLN A 861 -4.90 -46.48 2.44
CA GLN A 861 -3.72 -46.79 1.60
C GLN A 861 -3.98 -47.02 0.11
#